data_AF-A0ABD6L5E1-F1
#
_entry.id   AF-A0ABD6L5E1-F1
#
_cell.length_a   1.000
_cell.length_b   1.000
_cell.length_c   1.000
_cell.angle_alpha   90.00
_cell.angle_beta   90.00
_cell.angle_gamma   90.00
#
_symmetry.space_group_name_H-M   'P 1'
#
loop_
_entity.id
_entity.type
_entity.pdbx_description
1 polymer ?
#
loop_
_entity_poly.entity_id
_entity_poly.type
_entity_poly.pdbx_seq_one_letter_code
_entity_poly.pdbx_strand_id
1 'polypeptide(L)'
;MDKISKIASIAVCFALLWVFSACSDDMLMEGQGANGVDMNRMVEVEIPFSLGKGITSHVVTRSTRATDQQGKDSQLSGIMVFVYENNGGDPSNDKRLAYQFFESPLTSLEGSTGGWIPDANDATCGHFKFYMPVGDVYIYLIGNAQGSFIDFFPEIGESKLANRQDFLEKVTPKWNGNMFTVDGYLPLVGSVNNRTGACTIKEDESNSGKGIITYKKENDENEYFISQQTGEHPAVNQDNSFVLKRLMCKVSMEFKSGTNVTFTPISYKFCHCAEYVSPAEDSWAGYDNLNMIDTETVTFDAQTPSSFTVYLPENIREYTGDKTEWEFADRDRVRKDDNGENLYENTPSQEGHEGHYQFENAPEKSTYVEITGKFEGNNISAETKYILHLGDFSNNKFKEFSLRRDYHYQYTVTVNGVNDIVVEVKGEDGTSNPQEKNPAVEGIVFEGGARVQLDAHYEQVEMKLMKNKISEGVYIYAKTPFGNVSCKYLPSTQKLDPNHNNQPPSIEEAKKLLQWIEFKKQDNKGSLASYGGDGNRMDVFAALDDAYKNQMGNDDYYTCFVDEYYYTTNPVDNSSIALSDFINAEDRTFSLGSDIQYSADKQSAVATAVYVLQQHSIACFYDLENQTVAKYGVELTDEIGGLPYGSPAGESSDAKNGRGNTITEIRNNTGAVNWAMNGFLLDDTDSKLEAGKKRLTTDTEWACLACLTRNRDFNGDGKITDDELRWYTPARDQMLGLWIGEPALPAKAALYPYSTEGMERPSNNSQSLYPIFTSTYGDNGIDRVIWAEEGCTFGSDYAAQNGGYVRAVRNLGATPSKTSYETPAQPYYQYDKSTRTIEVFLTDNALRSFSYRELAPHHERSVINRPYKKFQVAKHPYVKTQTASCGGHLVGGSNTQEYSQLQTMSATEAKEAVTTIASQYPGDGEASISNAVWRLPNQRELALMVVAMPNYMDYEMDKEIYHYANYGCSDGLLYSGDKYEILHCRTSFSSTKWTQYGFMYNTKGKQMQMLWTTDQGTTNLGQGTTGMGGCLCVRDVQ
;
A
#
# COMPACT_ATOMS: atom_id res chain seq x y z
N MET A 1 38.38 17.24 54.37
CA MET A 1 38.19 16.00 55.13
C MET A 1 36.82 15.45 54.76
N ASP A 2 36.68 14.36 54.01
CA ASP A 2 37.65 13.67 53.14
C ASP A 2 36.82 12.84 52.13
N LYS A 3 37.14 12.94 50.82
CA LYS A 3 37.92 11.96 50.03
C LYS A 3 37.20 10.62 49.77
N ILE A 4 36.81 10.36 48.51
CA ILE A 4 37.58 9.59 47.49
C ILE A 4 37.65 8.08 47.79
N SER A 5 37.04 7.26 46.92
CA SER A 5 37.80 6.26 46.12
C SER A 5 36.97 5.51 45.05
N LYS A 6 37.46 5.54 43.81
CA LYS A 6 37.43 4.49 42.76
C LYS A 6 36.08 3.96 42.23
N ILE A 7 35.82 4.26 40.95
CA ILE A 7 35.81 3.32 39.80
C ILE A 7 36.10 4.17 38.54
N ALA A 8 37.10 3.80 37.72
CA ALA A 8 37.23 4.13 36.28
C ALA A 8 38.61 3.73 35.72
N SER A 9 38.60 2.92 34.67
CA SER A 9 39.66 2.68 33.67
C SER A 9 38.88 2.09 32.46
N ILE A 10 39.10 2.43 31.20
CA ILE A 10 40.28 2.98 30.53
C ILE A 10 39.84 4.11 29.58
N ALA A 11 40.48 5.27 29.69
CA ALA A 11 40.53 6.33 28.69
C ALA A 11 41.84 7.10 28.88
N VAL A 12 42.26 7.90 27.89
CA VAL A 12 43.56 8.63 27.84
C VAL A 12 44.76 7.75 27.48
N CYS A 13 44.90 7.49 26.17
CA CYS A 13 46.19 7.48 25.47
C CYS A 13 45.96 8.15 24.11
N PHE A 14 46.24 9.46 24.01
CA PHE A 14 46.56 10.27 22.80
C PHE A 14 46.20 11.75 23.02
N ALA A 15 46.99 12.42 23.87
CA ALA A 15 47.02 13.88 23.95
C ALA A 15 48.37 14.33 24.55
N LEU A 16 49.37 14.55 23.68
CA LEU A 16 50.56 15.41 23.84
C LEU A 16 51.73 14.87 23.00
N LEU A 17 51.89 15.39 21.79
CA LEU A 17 53.19 15.71 21.20
C LEU A 17 52.97 16.59 19.96
N TRP A 18 53.18 17.89 20.16
CA TRP A 18 53.27 18.90 19.10
C TRP A 18 54.66 19.56 19.20
N VAL A 19 55.13 20.10 18.07
CA VAL A 19 56.37 20.89 17.89
C VAL A 19 57.68 20.08 17.89
N PHE A 20 58.18 19.76 16.69
CA PHE A 20 59.37 20.38 16.09
C PHE A 20 59.41 20.13 14.57
N SER A 21 59.90 21.08 13.79
CA SER A 21 59.97 21.06 12.32
C SER A 21 61.39 20.88 11.79
N ALA A 22 61.58 20.23 10.62
CA ALA A 22 62.41 20.71 9.51
C ALA A 22 62.58 19.66 8.38
N CYS A 23 62.31 20.07 7.12
CA CYS A 23 62.82 19.51 5.84
C CYS A 23 62.59 18.00 5.53
N SER A 24 62.42 17.53 4.30
CA SER A 24 62.10 18.10 2.97
C SER A 24 61.78 16.87 2.05
N ASP A 25 61.31 16.94 0.81
CA ASP A 25 61.11 18.04 -0.17
C ASP A 25 59.70 17.90 -0.83
N ASP A 26 59.42 18.69 -1.88
CA ASP A 26 58.15 18.79 -2.62
C ASP A 26 57.70 17.53 -3.40
N MET A 27 56.38 17.34 -3.48
CA MET A 27 55.74 17.09 -4.78
C MET A 27 54.53 18.02 -4.95
N LEU A 28 54.77 19.12 -5.65
CA LEU A 28 53.78 20.15 -5.99
C LEU A 28 52.74 19.57 -6.96
N MET A 29 51.48 19.57 -6.54
CA MET A 29 50.37 19.83 -7.48
C MET A 29 50.08 21.33 -7.35
N GLU A 30 50.36 22.09 -8.41
CA GLU A 30 50.29 23.55 -8.39
C GLU A 30 48.86 24.04 -8.06
N GLY A 31 48.74 24.93 -7.09
CA GLY A 31 47.45 25.39 -6.61
C GLY A 31 46.76 26.36 -7.58
N GLN A 32 45.51 26.08 -7.91
CA GLN A 32 44.51 27.12 -8.16
C GLN A 32 43.72 27.32 -6.85
N GLY A 33 44.27 28.15 -5.96
CA GLY A 33 43.59 28.51 -4.72
C GLY A 33 42.35 29.37 -5.02
N ALA A 34 41.20 28.97 -4.46
CA ALA A 34 40.02 29.82 -4.43
C ALA A 34 40.28 31.05 -3.53
N ASN A 35 39.73 32.20 -3.91
CA ASN A 35 40.13 33.50 -3.37
C ASN A 35 39.09 34.13 -2.42
N GLY A 36 38.07 33.36 -2.01
CA GLY A 36 36.93 33.88 -1.23
C GLY A 36 36.07 34.85 -2.04
N VAL A 37 35.34 35.75 -1.36
CA VAL A 37 34.46 36.74 -2.01
C VAL A 37 34.74 38.20 -1.61
N ASP A 38 34.56 39.13 -2.56
CA ASP A 38 34.57 40.57 -2.27
C ASP A 38 33.17 41.06 -1.88
N MET A 39 32.92 41.08 -0.57
CA MET A 39 31.67 41.57 0.03
C MET A 39 31.33 43.04 -0.28
N ASN A 40 32.25 43.83 -0.86
CA ASN A 40 31.98 45.21 -1.29
C ASN A 40 31.47 45.30 -2.74
N ARG A 41 31.54 44.21 -3.51
CA ARG A 41 31.17 44.15 -4.93
C ARG A 41 30.02 43.18 -5.14
N MET A 42 28.81 43.68 -4.90
CA MET A 42 27.56 42.94 -5.13
C MET A 42 27.09 43.12 -6.59
N VAL A 43 26.71 42.02 -7.23
CA VAL A 43 26.15 41.98 -8.59
C VAL A 43 24.82 41.23 -8.60
N GLU A 44 23.89 41.60 -9.49
CA GLU A 44 22.68 40.81 -9.75
C GLU A 44 23.06 39.57 -10.56
N VAL A 45 22.85 38.38 -10.00
CA VAL A 45 22.99 37.12 -10.72
C VAL A 45 21.64 36.55 -11.11
N GLU A 46 21.63 35.80 -12.20
CA GLU A 46 20.50 35.00 -12.65
C GLU A 46 20.89 33.53 -12.51
N ILE A 47 20.12 32.76 -11.74
CA ILE A 47 20.38 31.33 -11.52
C ILE A 47 19.31 30.53 -12.26
N PRO A 48 19.57 30.08 -13.50
CA PRO A 48 18.70 29.16 -14.22
C PRO A 48 18.80 27.75 -13.64
N PHE A 49 17.64 27.11 -13.48
CA PHE A 49 17.52 25.72 -13.05
C PHE A 49 16.74 24.88 -14.07
N SER A 50 17.01 23.59 -14.07
CA SER A 50 16.22 22.59 -14.79
C SER A 50 16.04 21.33 -13.96
N LEU A 51 15.00 20.54 -14.23
CA LEU A 51 14.84 19.23 -13.61
C LEU A 51 15.66 18.14 -14.31
N GLY A 52 16.16 17.21 -13.51
CA GLY A 52 16.75 15.96 -13.97
C GLY A 52 15.79 15.18 -14.88
N LYS A 53 16.35 14.59 -15.94
CA LYS A 53 15.60 13.90 -16.99
C LYS A 53 15.63 12.38 -16.87
N GLY A 54 16.24 11.80 -15.83
CA GLY A 54 16.41 10.34 -15.76
C GLY A 54 15.13 9.56 -15.38
N ILE A 55 14.17 10.21 -14.71
CA ILE A 55 12.80 9.70 -14.51
C ILE A 55 11.86 10.33 -15.56
N THR A 56 12.24 10.32 -16.86
CA THR A 56 11.63 11.22 -17.87
C THR A 56 10.12 11.02 -18.01
N SER A 57 9.35 11.92 -17.38
CA SER A 57 7.95 12.10 -17.72
C SER A 57 7.86 12.65 -19.14
N HIS A 58 7.13 11.98 -20.03
CA HIS A 58 6.57 12.69 -21.18
C HIS A 58 5.66 13.78 -20.66
N VAL A 59 6.10 15.05 -20.71
CA VAL A 59 5.28 16.21 -20.34
C VAL A 59 4.23 16.41 -21.44
N VAL A 60 3.16 15.63 -21.38
CA VAL A 60 1.95 15.89 -22.15
C VAL A 60 1.11 16.88 -21.34
N THR A 61 1.30 18.16 -21.62
CA THR A 61 0.37 19.18 -21.16
C THR A 61 -1.02 18.86 -21.71
N ARG A 62 -1.95 18.56 -20.79
CA ARG A 62 -3.39 18.32 -20.99
C ARG A 62 -3.77 16.92 -21.54
N SER A 63 -4.65 16.27 -20.77
CA SER A 63 -5.53 15.15 -21.13
C SER A 63 -4.97 13.71 -21.07
N THR A 64 -5.40 13.02 -20.02
CA THR A 64 -5.96 11.64 -20.06
C THR A 64 -5.18 10.53 -20.75
N ARG A 65 -4.38 9.78 -19.96
CA ARG A 65 -4.36 8.31 -20.02
C ARG A 65 -3.96 7.73 -18.67
N ALA A 66 -4.62 6.63 -18.29
CA ALA A 66 -4.26 5.86 -17.12
C ALA A 66 -3.03 4.99 -17.47
N THR A 67 -1.90 5.33 -16.86
CA THR A 67 -1.18 4.44 -15.93
C THR A 67 -0.29 5.33 -15.06
N ASP A 68 -0.55 5.28 -13.76
CA ASP A 68 0.42 5.36 -12.66
C ASP A 68 1.51 6.44 -12.76
N GLN A 69 1.29 7.54 -12.04
CA GLN A 69 2.29 8.58 -11.69
C GLN A 69 2.89 9.40 -12.85
N GLN A 70 2.70 9.03 -14.13
CA GLN A 70 3.26 9.78 -15.26
C GLN A 70 2.80 11.25 -15.27
N GLY A 71 3.77 12.16 -15.25
CA GLY A 71 3.55 13.62 -15.25
C GLY A 71 3.52 14.28 -13.85
N LYS A 72 3.54 13.52 -12.75
CA LYS A 72 3.63 14.08 -11.38
C LYS A 72 5.06 14.35 -10.94
N ASP A 73 5.99 13.48 -11.35
CA ASP A 73 7.39 13.47 -10.88
C ASP A 73 8.16 14.77 -11.09
N SER A 74 7.66 15.69 -11.92
CA SER A 74 8.31 16.92 -12.35
C SER A 74 7.75 18.19 -11.70
N GLN A 75 7.00 18.08 -10.60
CA GLN A 75 6.45 19.24 -9.90
C GLN A 75 7.42 19.85 -8.88
N LEU A 76 7.48 21.18 -8.87
CA LEU A 76 8.25 21.99 -7.92
C LEU A 76 7.29 22.92 -7.16
N SER A 77 7.39 22.91 -5.84
CA SER A 77 6.64 23.78 -4.93
C SER A 77 7.49 24.92 -4.39
N GLY A 78 8.72 24.61 -3.97
CA GLY A 78 9.67 25.57 -3.43
C GLY A 78 11.11 25.10 -3.62
N ILE A 79 12.03 26.04 -3.83
CA ILE A 79 13.47 25.79 -3.98
C ILE A 79 14.22 26.68 -2.99
N MET A 80 14.93 26.05 -2.06
CA MET A 80 15.87 26.69 -1.14
C MET A 80 17.22 26.83 -1.83
N VAL A 81 17.83 28.01 -1.73
CA VAL A 81 19.14 28.34 -2.30
C VAL A 81 20.10 28.62 -1.16
N PHE A 82 21.14 27.81 -1.04
CA PHE A 82 22.21 27.99 -0.06
C PHE A 82 23.49 28.37 -0.80
N VAL A 83 24.13 29.45 -0.34
CA VAL A 83 25.42 29.92 -0.88
C VAL A 83 26.43 29.97 0.24
N TYR A 84 27.59 29.34 0.00
CA TYR A 84 28.75 29.39 0.89
C TYR A 84 29.95 30.02 0.16
N GLU A 85 30.79 30.73 0.90
CA GLU A 85 32.10 31.18 0.42
C GLU A 85 32.98 29.98 0.09
N ASN A 86 33.82 30.05 -0.95
CA ASN A 86 34.85 29.04 -1.22
C ASN A 86 36.24 29.61 -0.89
N ASN A 87 36.77 29.22 0.27
CA ASN A 87 38.08 29.65 0.73
C ASN A 87 39.21 28.65 0.39
N GLY A 88 38.93 27.62 -0.42
CA GLY A 88 39.94 26.65 -0.88
C GLY A 88 40.52 25.77 0.23
N GLY A 89 39.76 25.49 1.29
CA GLY A 89 40.24 24.80 2.49
C GLY A 89 39.17 23.99 3.23
N ASP A 90 39.25 23.97 4.55
CA ASP A 90 38.35 23.23 5.45
C ASP A 90 36.91 23.83 5.40
N PRO A 91 35.85 23.03 5.10
CA PRO A 91 34.48 23.52 4.91
C PRO A 91 33.83 24.15 6.15
N SER A 92 34.44 24.02 7.34
CA SER A 92 34.00 24.74 8.53
C SER A 92 34.27 26.26 8.45
N ASN A 93 35.18 26.68 7.55
CA ASN A 93 35.51 28.09 7.29
C ASN A 93 34.69 28.71 6.14
N ASP A 94 34.08 27.88 5.29
CA ASP A 94 33.23 28.27 4.16
C ASP A 94 31.87 28.78 4.68
N LYS A 95 31.81 30.07 5.06
CA LYS A 95 30.62 30.68 5.71
C LYS A 95 29.45 30.82 4.75
N ARG A 96 28.22 30.70 5.26
CA ARG A 96 27.01 30.97 4.50
C ARG A 96 26.91 32.47 4.15
N LEU A 97 26.97 32.77 2.86
CA LEU A 97 26.84 34.11 2.29
C LEU A 97 25.37 34.49 2.07
N ALA A 98 24.54 33.53 1.65
CA ALA A 98 23.12 33.74 1.40
C ALA A 98 22.28 32.49 1.71
N TYR A 99 21.02 32.73 2.09
CA TYR A 99 19.92 31.78 2.10
C TYR A 99 18.70 32.49 1.51
N GLN A 100 18.01 31.84 0.58
CA GLN A 100 16.75 32.30 -0.01
C GLN A 100 15.82 31.10 -0.16
N PHE A 101 14.50 31.31 -0.05
CA PHE A 101 13.52 30.27 -0.31
C PHE A 101 12.51 30.78 -1.33
N PHE A 102 12.60 30.27 -2.55
CA PHE A 102 11.75 30.70 -3.66
C PHE A 102 10.57 29.76 -3.85
N GLU A 103 9.35 30.30 -3.87
CA GLU A 103 8.12 29.54 -4.12
C GLU A 103 7.75 29.48 -5.61
N SER A 104 6.96 28.46 -5.96
CA SER A 104 6.35 28.34 -7.29
C SER A 104 5.31 29.44 -7.49
N PRO A 105 5.22 30.06 -8.68
CA PRO A 105 4.14 30.99 -9.04
C PRO A 105 2.72 30.42 -8.92
N LEU A 106 2.58 29.11 -8.74
CA LEU A 106 1.31 28.38 -8.60
C LEU A 106 1.00 27.96 -7.15
N THR A 107 1.87 28.29 -6.19
CA THR A 107 1.75 27.93 -4.77
C THR A 107 1.84 29.17 -3.88
N SER A 108 1.49 29.02 -2.60
CA SER A 108 1.85 29.98 -1.56
C SER A 108 2.43 29.19 -0.39
N LEU A 109 3.68 29.46 -0.02
CA LEU A 109 4.43 28.75 1.01
C LEU A 109 4.88 29.72 2.11
N GLU A 110 4.61 29.34 3.36
CA GLU A 110 5.05 30.12 4.52
C GLU A 110 6.58 30.21 4.57
N GLY A 111 7.10 31.42 4.83
CA GLY A 111 8.55 31.68 4.87
C GLY A 111 9.23 31.93 3.53
N SER A 112 8.51 31.90 2.40
CA SER A 112 9.05 32.26 1.08
C SER A 112 9.61 33.69 1.06
N THR A 113 10.77 33.87 0.43
CA THR A 113 11.43 35.18 0.24
C THR A 113 11.22 35.76 -1.17
N GLY A 114 10.60 35.01 -2.08
CA GLY A 114 10.27 35.46 -3.43
C GLY A 114 9.72 34.34 -4.32
N GLY A 115 9.26 34.67 -5.52
CA GLY A 115 8.86 33.68 -6.53
C GLY A 115 9.92 33.51 -7.62
N TRP A 116 9.94 32.35 -8.29
CA TRP A 116 10.76 32.16 -9.49
C TRP A 116 10.08 32.60 -10.77
N ILE A 117 10.88 32.84 -11.82
CA ILE A 117 10.38 33.13 -13.16
C ILE A 117 10.44 31.82 -13.95
N PRO A 118 9.30 31.21 -14.34
CA PRO A 118 9.30 29.96 -15.10
C PRO A 118 9.71 30.23 -16.55
N ASP A 119 10.32 29.24 -17.22
CA ASP A 119 10.54 29.33 -18.66
C ASP A 119 9.19 29.27 -19.41
N ALA A 120 9.03 30.11 -20.43
CA ALA A 120 7.79 30.19 -21.20
C ALA A 120 7.48 28.93 -22.02
N ASN A 121 8.49 28.08 -22.27
CA ASN A 121 8.41 26.91 -23.12
C ASN A 121 8.55 25.57 -22.34
N ASP A 122 9.09 25.60 -21.12
CA ASP A 122 9.30 24.41 -20.28
C ASP A 122 8.97 24.68 -18.80
N ALA A 123 7.85 24.15 -18.33
CA ALA A 123 7.39 24.29 -16.94
C ALA A 123 8.30 23.58 -15.90
N THR A 124 9.28 22.79 -16.34
CA THR A 124 10.30 22.16 -15.49
C THR A 124 11.60 22.98 -15.39
N CYS A 125 11.64 24.13 -16.05
CA CYS A 125 12.76 25.07 -16.04
C CYS A 125 12.32 26.47 -15.58
N GLY A 126 13.28 27.26 -15.13
CA GLY A 126 13.07 28.64 -14.74
C GLY A 126 14.34 29.28 -14.20
N HIS A 127 14.23 30.48 -13.64
CA HIS A 127 15.36 31.14 -12.98
C HIS A 127 14.93 32.02 -11.79
N PHE A 128 15.89 32.26 -10.90
CA PHE A 128 15.79 33.20 -9.78
C PHE A 128 16.74 34.37 -9.98
N LYS A 129 16.46 35.50 -9.30
CA LYS A 129 17.29 36.72 -9.33
C LYS A 129 17.51 37.25 -7.93
N PHE A 130 18.76 37.44 -7.54
CA PHE A 130 19.15 38.11 -6.30
C PHE A 130 20.59 38.61 -6.38
N TYR A 131 20.98 39.45 -5.42
CA TYR A 131 22.33 40.03 -5.37
C TYR A 131 23.30 39.12 -4.63
N MET A 132 24.50 38.94 -5.19
CA MET A 132 25.59 38.13 -4.64
C MET A 132 26.95 38.85 -4.77
N PRO A 133 27.92 38.59 -3.88
CA PRO A 133 29.26 39.12 -4.02
C PRO A 133 30.04 38.43 -5.14
N VAL A 134 30.93 39.16 -5.79
CA VAL A 134 31.89 38.64 -6.79
C VAL A 134 32.97 37.80 -6.09
N GLY A 135 33.29 36.62 -6.62
CA GLY A 135 34.31 35.72 -6.07
C GLY A 135 33.97 34.24 -6.20
N ASP A 136 34.71 33.39 -5.48
CA ASP A 136 34.56 31.93 -5.52
C ASP A 136 33.55 31.46 -4.45
N VAL A 137 32.60 30.61 -4.86
CA VAL A 137 31.46 30.17 -4.03
C VAL A 137 31.07 28.70 -4.26
N TYR A 138 30.32 28.16 -3.31
CA TYR A 138 29.51 26.94 -3.48
C TYR A 138 28.03 27.33 -3.51
N ILE A 139 27.27 26.80 -4.47
CA ILE A 139 25.82 27.04 -4.58
C ILE A 139 25.10 25.69 -4.62
N TYR A 140 24.22 25.48 -3.64
CA TYR A 140 23.38 24.29 -3.52
C TYR A 140 21.89 24.66 -3.55
N LEU A 141 21.12 23.89 -4.30
CA LEU A 141 19.66 23.99 -4.38
C LEU A 141 19.03 22.78 -3.68
N ILE A 142 17.98 23.01 -2.89
CA ILE A 142 17.11 21.95 -2.35
C ILE A 142 15.67 22.23 -2.81
N GLY A 143 15.10 21.34 -3.61
CA GLY A 143 13.73 21.40 -4.10
C GLY A 143 12.79 20.52 -3.27
N ASN A 144 11.58 21.00 -2.98
CA ASN A 144 10.52 20.27 -2.28
C ASN A 144 10.96 19.68 -0.91
N ALA A 145 11.63 20.49 -0.08
CA ALA A 145 12.12 20.05 1.23
C ALA A 145 11.02 19.57 2.21
N GLN A 146 9.77 20.00 1.99
CA GLN A 146 8.57 19.51 2.66
C GLN A 146 7.84 18.52 1.73
N GLY A 147 8.30 17.27 1.67
CA GLY A 147 7.78 16.24 0.76
C GLY A 147 7.35 14.96 1.49
N SER A 148 6.61 14.08 0.82
CA SER A 148 6.02 12.88 1.45
C SER A 148 6.98 11.71 1.69
N PHE A 149 8.27 11.83 1.32
CA PHE A 149 9.24 10.73 1.27
C PHE A 149 10.44 10.89 2.20
N ILE A 150 10.91 12.12 2.38
CA ILE A 150 12.20 12.39 3.01
C ILE A 150 12.07 13.59 3.95
N ASP A 151 12.48 13.39 5.20
CA ASP A 151 12.67 14.46 6.16
C ASP A 151 14.09 15.05 5.97
N PHE A 152 14.19 16.26 5.45
CA PHE A 152 15.48 16.91 5.15
C PHE A 152 16.25 17.41 6.37
N PHE A 153 15.55 17.75 7.46
CA PHE A 153 16.13 18.43 8.63
C PHE A 153 15.68 17.83 9.97
N PRO A 154 15.71 16.49 10.16
CA PRO A 154 15.00 15.79 11.24
C PRO A 154 15.40 16.22 12.66
N GLU A 155 16.65 16.63 12.88
CA GLU A 155 17.17 16.91 14.22
C GLU A 155 17.32 18.40 14.57
N ILE A 156 17.41 19.30 13.58
CA ILE A 156 18.10 20.59 13.76
C ILE A 156 17.33 21.82 13.23
N GLY A 157 16.63 21.69 12.10
CA GLY A 157 15.99 22.78 11.36
C GLY A 157 16.96 23.71 10.61
N GLU A 158 16.49 24.32 9.50
CA GLU A 158 17.29 25.09 8.52
C GLU A 158 18.11 26.26 9.08
N SER A 159 17.66 26.84 10.21
CA SER A 159 18.25 28.06 10.79
C SER A 159 19.70 27.91 11.28
N LYS A 160 20.23 26.69 11.37
CA LYS A 160 21.55 26.37 11.96
C LYS A 160 22.61 25.89 10.96
N LEU A 161 22.40 26.10 9.67
CA LEU A 161 23.38 25.82 8.60
C LEU A 161 24.25 27.07 8.38
N ALA A 162 25.28 27.27 9.21
CA ALA A 162 26.07 28.52 9.25
C ALA A 162 27.32 28.49 8.34
N ASN A 163 27.85 27.30 8.05
CA ASN A 163 28.95 27.07 7.12
C ASN A 163 28.70 25.83 6.25
N ARG A 164 29.60 25.53 5.31
CA ARG A 164 29.46 24.39 4.41
C ARG A 164 29.57 23.04 5.14
N GLN A 165 30.40 22.94 6.18
CA GLN A 165 30.45 21.72 7.01
C GLN A 165 29.08 21.40 7.62
N ASP A 166 28.39 22.41 8.16
CA ASP A 166 27.03 22.25 8.68
C ASP A 166 26.07 21.72 7.60
N PHE A 167 26.20 22.19 6.36
CA PHE A 167 25.38 21.70 5.25
C PHE A 167 25.66 20.22 4.94
N LEU A 168 26.93 19.80 4.89
CA LEU A 168 27.30 18.42 4.55
C LEU A 168 26.98 17.42 5.67
N GLU A 169 27.09 17.84 6.94
CA GLU A 169 26.86 16.97 8.12
C GLU A 169 25.42 16.97 8.63
N LYS A 170 24.70 18.09 8.55
CA LYS A 170 23.38 18.27 9.21
C LYS A 170 22.19 18.26 8.27
N VAL A 171 22.42 18.40 6.96
CA VAL A 171 21.39 18.08 5.97
C VAL A 171 21.48 16.58 5.77
N THR A 172 20.65 15.85 6.52
CA THR A 172 20.56 14.40 6.50
C THR A 172 19.19 13.97 6.00
N PRO A 173 18.95 13.99 4.67
CA PRO A 173 17.69 13.56 4.09
C PRO A 173 17.41 12.10 4.47
N LYS A 174 16.53 11.91 5.47
CA LYS A 174 16.14 10.61 6.01
C LYS A 174 14.87 10.10 5.31
N TRP A 175 14.93 8.92 4.72
CA TRP A 175 13.76 8.28 4.14
C TRP A 175 12.80 7.82 5.25
N ASN A 176 11.51 8.11 5.09
CA ASN A 176 10.48 7.83 6.08
C ASN A 176 9.74 6.49 5.83
N GLY A 177 10.32 5.60 5.01
CA GLY A 177 9.74 4.31 4.63
C GLY A 177 8.64 4.39 3.56
N ASN A 178 8.16 5.58 3.20
CA ASN A 178 7.10 5.72 2.19
C ASN A 178 7.63 5.47 0.77
N MET A 179 6.95 4.57 0.05
CA MET A 179 7.24 4.20 -1.33
C MET A 179 6.39 4.92 -2.38
N PHE A 180 5.38 5.71 -1.98
CA PHE A 180 4.35 6.23 -2.89
C PHE A 180 4.17 7.75 -2.81
N THR A 181 3.97 8.40 -3.95
CA THR A 181 3.75 9.86 -3.99
C THR A 181 2.34 10.24 -3.52
N VAL A 182 2.24 11.24 -2.64
CA VAL A 182 0.98 11.72 -2.05
C VAL A 182 0.52 13.03 -2.67
N ASP A 183 1.38 14.05 -2.64
CA ASP A 183 1.10 15.41 -3.11
C ASP A 183 1.69 15.70 -4.50
N GLY A 184 2.47 14.76 -5.06
CA GLY A 184 3.13 14.90 -6.36
C GLY A 184 4.54 15.50 -6.29
N TYR A 185 5.03 15.89 -5.11
CA TYR A 185 6.30 16.60 -4.97
C TYR A 185 7.42 15.67 -4.48
N LEU A 186 8.30 15.28 -5.40
CA LEU A 186 9.51 14.49 -5.06
C LEU A 186 10.61 15.41 -4.51
N PRO A 187 11.38 14.99 -3.49
CA PRO A 187 12.50 15.75 -2.95
C PRO A 187 13.66 15.79 -3.97
N LEU A 188 14.27 16.96 -4.16
CA LEU A 188 15.38 17.16 -5.12
C LEU A 188 16.54 17.95 -4.53
N VAL A 189 17.72 17.74 -5.11
CA VAL A 189 18.93 18.53 -4.86
C VAL A 189 19.62 18.90 -6.17
N GLY A 190 20.30 20.04 -6.21
CA GLY A 190 20.96 20.52 -7.42
C GLY A 190 22.16 21.42 -7.17
N SER A 191 23.08 21.40 -8.13
CA SER A 191 24.31 22.19 -8.17
C SER A 191 24.67 22.47 -9.64
N VAL A 192 25.80 23.18 -9.87
CA VAL A 192 26.47 23.14 -11.18
C VAL A 192 26.96 21.73 -11.51
N ASN A 193 27.31 21.47 -12.78
CA ASN A 193 27.75 20.16 -13.27
C ASN A 193 29.20 19.83 -12.85
N ASN A 194 29.44 19.77 -11.54
CA ASN A 194 30.61 19.17 -10.91
C ASN A 194 30.22 18.59 -9.54
N ARG A 195 31.08 17.73 -9.00
CA ARG A 195 30.85 16.97 -7.77
C ARG A 195 30.67 17.84 -6.50
N THR A 196 31.37 18.97 -6.44
CA THR A 196 31.46 19.82 -5.24
C THR A 196 30.41 20.93 -5.17
N GLY A 197 29.82 21.32 -6.31
CA GLY A 197 29.01 22.54 -6.44
C GLY A 197 29.81 23.85 -6.52
N ALA A 198 31.15 23.78 -6.73
CA ALA A 198 32.02 24.95 -6.81
C ALA A 198 31.81 25.75 -8.12
N CYS A 199 31.68 27.07 -8.00
CA CYS A 199 31.60 28.01 -9.11
C CYS A 199 32.16 29.39 -8.74
N THR A 200 32.41 30.23 -9.74
CA THR A 200 32.94 31.59 -9.58
C THR A 200 31.92 32.59 -10.12
N ILE A 201 31.62 33.63 -9.36
CA ILE A 201 30.79 34.77 -9.78
C ILE A 201 31.71 35.89 -10.25
N LYS A 202 31.54 36.31 -11.51
CA LYS A 202 32.30 37.39 -12.16
C LYS A 202 31.36 38.54 -12.51
N GLU A 203 31.84 39.78 -12.51
CA GLU A 203 31.05 40.90 -13.05
C GLU A 203 30.98 40.81 -14.58
N ASP A 204 29.80 41.08 -15.16
CA ASP A 204 29.59 41.11 -16.60
C ASP A 204 30.21 42.38 -17.21
N GLU A 205 31.32 42.21 -17.94
CA GLU A 205 32.00 43.31 -18.65
C GLU A 205 31.10 44.04 -19.67
N SER A 206 30.04 43.38 -20.15
CA SER A 206 29.08 43.95 -21.09
C SER A 206 27.90 44.69 -20.41
N ASN A 207 27.68 44.46 -19.11
CA ASN A 207 26.52 44.98 -18.38
C ASN A 207 26.83 45.22 -16.88
N SER A 208 27.45 46.37 -16.57
CA SER A 208 27.90 46.69 -15.21
C SER A 208 26.76 46.58 -14.17
N GLY A 209 27.06 45.93 -13.05
CA GLY A 209 26.10 45.57 -12.00
C GLY A 209 25.44 44.19 -12.15
N LYS A 210 25.68 43.47 -13.25
CA LYS A 210 25.27 42.08 -13.46
C LYS A 210 26.41 41.09 -13.27
N GLY A 211 26.11 39.85 -12.89
CA GLY A 211 27.09 38.81 -12.60
C GLY A 211 26.91 37.52 -13.43
N ILE A 212 28.00 37.05 -14.04
CA ILE A 212 28.08 35.78 -14.77
C ILE A 212 28.62 34.70 -13.83
N ILE A 213 27.99 33.53 -13.81
CA ILE A 213 28.48 32.37 -13.05
C ILE A 213 29.26 31.46 -14.00
N THR A 214 30.50 31.11 -13.62
CA THR A 214 31.32 30.12 -14.33
C THR A 214 31.70 28.94 -13.44
N TYR A 215 31.98 27.79 -14.02
CA TYR A 215 32.47 26.61 -13.30
C TYR A 215 33.35 25.74 -14.21
N LYS A 216 34.05 24.77 -13.61
CA LYS A 216 34.77 23.71 -14.33
C LYS A 216 34.18 22.36 -13.98
N LYS A 217 34.18 21.43 -14.94
CA LYS A 217 33.85 20.02 -14.71
C LYS A 217 35.05 19.28 -14.14
N GLU A 218 34.83 18.09 -13.58
CA GLU A 218 35.94 17.22 -13.20
C GLU A 218 36.72 16.75 -14.43
N ASN A 219 38.06 16.78 -14.34
CA ASN A 219 38.97 16.35 -15.41
C ASN A 219 38.81 17.12 -16.74
N ASP A 220 38.22 18.32 -16.71
CA ASP A 220 38.08 19.23 -17.86
C ASP A 220 38.72 20.58 -17.54
N GLU A 221 39.59 21.07 -18.43
CA GLU A 221 40.23 22.39 -18.29
C GLU A 221 39.32 23.53 -18.77
N ASN A 222 38.25 23.23 -19.51
CA ASN A 222 37.33 24.22 -20.05
C ASN A 222 36.52 24.90 -18.93
N GLU A 223 36.39 26.22 -19.04
CA GLU A 223 35.46 26.99 -18.22
C GLU A 223 34.08 27.01 -18.90
N TYR A 224 33.06 26.59 -18.16
CA TYR A 224 31.66 26.56 -18.58
C TYR A 224 30.92 27.77 -18.00
N PHE A 225 29.93 28.27 -18.75
CA PHE A 225 29.20 29.49 -18.43
C PHE A 225 27.72 29.16 -18.20
N ILE A 226 27.21 29.58 -17.04
CA ILE A 226 25.77 29.67 -16.78
C ILE A 226 25.33 31.05 -17.29
N SER A 227 24.74 31.11 -18.48
CA SER A 227 24.45 32.40 -19.15
C SER A 227 23.20 33.07 -18.58
N GLN A 228 23.25 34.39 -18.42
CA GLN A 228 22.04 35.20 -18.21
C GLN A 228 21.16 35.22 -19.48
N GLN A 229 19.83 35.21 -19.32
CA GLN A 229 18.90 35.26 -20.45
C GLN A 229 18.83 36.64 -21.11
N THR A 230 19.55 36.82 -22.23
CA THR A 230 19.45 38.00 -23.10
C THR A 230 19.21 37.60 -24.57
N GLY A 231 17.97 37.23 -24.93
CA GLY A 231 17.59 36.96 -26.32
C GLY A 231 16.64 35.77 -26.49
N GLU A 232 16.49 35.26 -27.72
CA GLU A 232 15.77 34.01 -27.99
C GLU A 232 16.39 32.85 -27.20
N HIS A 233 15.55 32.08 -26.50
CA HIS A 233 15.97 31.07 -25.50
C HIS A 233 16.89 29.99 -26.12
N PRO A 234 18.18 29.91 -25.77
CA PRO A 234 18.95 28.69 -25.97
C PRO A 234 18.39 27.60 -25.03
N ALA A 235 18.29 26.37 -25.52
CA ALA A 235 17.71 25.29 -24.74
C ALA A 235 18.51 25.01 -23.45
N VAL A 236 17.80 24.99 -22.32
CA VAL A 236 18.37 24.64 -21.01
C VAL A 236 18.83 23.18 -21.01
N ASN A 237 20.06 22.95 -20.58
CA ASN A 237 20.74 21.66 -20.56
C ASN A 237 21.61 21.51 -19.30
N GLN A 238 22.29 20.37 -19.17
CA GLN A 238 23.07 20.03 -17.97
C GLN A 238 24.28 20.95 -17.76
N ASP A 239 24.76 21.64 -18.79
CA ASP A 239 26.00 22.41 -18.72
C ASP A 239 25.78 23.91 -18.53
N ASN A 240 24.56 24.43 -18.79
CA ASN A 240 24.20 25.84 -18.68
C ASN A 240 23.13 26.14 -17.60
N SER A 241 22.84 25.19 -16.71
CA SER A 241 21.91 25.37 -15.60
C SER A 241 22.26 24.55 -14.36
N PHE A 242 21.61 24.88 -13.25
CA PHE A 242 21.62 24.07 -12.03
C PHE A 242 20.59 22.93 -12.18
N VAL A 243 21.07 21.70 -12.28
CA VAL A 243 20.20 20.53 -12.51
C VAL A 243 19.74 19.96 -11.17
N LEU A 244 18.44 20.07 -10.91
CA LEU A 244 17.78 19.46 -9.75
C LEU A 244 17.50 17.98 -10.03
N LYS A 245 18.35 17.09 -9.51
CA LYS A 245 18.14 15.64 -9.51
C LYS A 245 17.24 15.26 -8.34
N ARG A 246 16.25 14.39 -8.56
CA ARG A 246 15.45 13.79 -7.48
C ARG A 246 16.36 12.96 -6.58
N LEU A 247 16.11 12.91 -5.28
CA LEU A 247 16.85 12.06 -4.32
C LEU A 247 16.43 10.57 -4.38
N MET A 248 15.31 10.29 -5.04
CA MET A 248 14.73 8.96 -5.16
C MET A 248 15.01 8.40 -6.56
N CYS A 249 15.11 7.08 -6.68
CA CYS A 249 14.89 6.39 -7.95
C CYS A 249 13.41 5.95 -8.05
N LYS A 250 12.97 5.57 -9.25
CA LYS A 250 11.67 4.95 -9.51
C LYS A 250 11.89 3.51 -9.93
N VAL A 251 11.12 2.57 -9.37
CA VAL A 251 11.19 1.15 -9.72
C VAL A 251 9.80 0.69 -10.14
N SER A 252 9.69 0.17 -11.37
CA SER A 252 8.49 -0.50 -11.87
C SER A 252 8.80 -1.96 -12.16
N MET A 253 7.94 -2.87 -11.73
CA MET A 253 8.07 -4.30 -12.01
C MET A 253 6.75 -4.86 -12.54
N GLU A 254 6.82 -5.64 -13.61
CA GLU A 254 5.70 -6.30 -14.27
C GLU A 254 5.92 -7.82 -14.30
N PHE A 255 4.94 -8.58 -13.81
CA PHE A 255 4.96 -10.04 -13.76
C PHE A 255 4.15 -10.64 -14.92
N LYS A 256 4.74 -11.60 -15.63
CA LYS A 256 4.13 -12.29 -16.76
C LYS A 256 4.13 -13.79 -16.55
N SER A 257 3.01 -14.43 -16.88
CA SER A 257 2.92 -15.88 -16.97
C SER A 257 3.50 -16.37 -18.30
N GLY A 258 4.27 -17.46 -18.26
CA GLY A 258 4.70 -18.17 -19.46
C GLY A 258 3.57 -18.94 -20.16
N THR A 259 3.90 -19.63 -21.24
CA THR A 259 2.93 -20.40 -22.04
C THR A 259 2.31 -21.55 -21.23
N ASN A 260 0.97 -21.63 -21.21
CA ASN A 260 0.18 -22.68 -20.54
C ASN A 260 0.34 -22.76 -19.01
N VAL A 261 0.83 -21.69 -18.37
CA VAL A 261 0.92 -21.57 -16.91
C VAL A 261 0.24 -20.28 -16.45
N THR A 262 -0.09 -20.23 -15.16
CA THR A 262 -0.55 -19.01 -14.47
C THR A 262 0.36 -18.76 -13.28
N PHE A 263 0.86 -17.54 -13.17
CA PHE A 263 1.53 -17.03 -11.99
C PHE A 263 0.75 -15.85 -11.43
N THR A 264 0.40 -15.91 -10.16
CA THR A 264 -0.29 -14.85 -9.42
C THR A 264 0.63 -14.38 -8.30
N PRO A 265 1.25 -13.20 -8.40
CA PRO A 265 2.02 -12.64 -7.29
C PRO A 265 1.06 -12.25 -6.16
N ILE A 266 1.51 -12.39 -4.91
CA ILE A 266 0.70 -12.23 -3.69
C ILE A 266 1.15 -11.00 -2.91
N SER A 267 2.45 -10.90 -2.63
CA SER A 267 3.04 -9.77 -1.93
C SER A 267 4.48 -9.48 -2.36
N TYR A 268 4.97 -8.29 -2.02
CA TYR A 268 6.37 -7.91 -2.17
C TYR A 268 6.88 -7.14 -0.94
N LYS A 269 8.17 -7.24 -0.68
CA LYS A 269 8.90 -6.52 0.36
C LYS A 269 10.27 -6.10 -0.19
N PHE A 270 10.70 -4.86 0.04
CA PHE A 270 12.07 -4.46 -0.29
C PHE A 270 12.96 -4.58 0.94
N CYS A 271 14.10 -5.24 0.74
CA CYS A 271 15.11 -5.44 1.76
C CYS A 271 16.34 -4.59 1.46
N HIS A 272 17.05 -4.17 2.52
CA HIS A 272 18.24 -3.33 2.42
C HIS A 272 18.03 -2.01 1.64
N CYS A 273 17.00 -1.24 1.95
CA CYS A 273 16.86 0.14 1.45
C CYS A 273 17.68 1.10 2.31
N ALA A 274 18.36 2.08 1.70
CA ALA A 274 19.18 3.05 2.45
C ALA A 274 18.32 4.00 3.29
N GLU A 275 18.59 4.12 4.61
CA GLU A 275 17.81 5.00 5.49
C GLU A 275 18.05 6.51 5.20
N TYR A 276 19.23 6.87 4.67
CA TYR A 276 19.63 8.25 4.39
C TYR A 276 20.15 8.41 2.96
N VAL A 277 19.86 9.55 2.32
CA VAL A 277 20.33 9.88 0.96
C VAL A 277 21.14 11.18 0.95
N SER A 278 22.36 11.13 0.38
CA SER A 278 23.32 12.24 0.44
C SER A 278 22.82 13.51 -0.27
N PRO A 279 22.87 14.72 0.33
CA PRO A 279 22.38 15.95 -0.32
C PRO A 279 23.28 16.44 -1.46
N ALA A 280 24.58 16.08 -1.48
CA ALA A 280 25.47 16.24 -2.62
C ALA A 280 26.37 15.01 -2.79
N GLU A 281 27.04 14.85 -3.94
CA GLU A 281 27.88 13.69 -4.23
C GLU A 281 29.13 13.61 -3.32
N ASP A 282 29.55 14.75 -2.75
CA ASP A 282 30.63 14.83 -1.75
C ASP A 282 30.22 14.57 -0.30
N SER A 283 28.92 14.62 0.05
CA SER A 283 28.58 14.86 1.47
C SER A 283 28.95 13.72 2.40
N TRP A 284 28.89 12.45 1.98
CA TRP A 284 29.20 11.30 2.84
C TRP A 284 30.21 10.34 2.22
N ALA A 285 31.46 10.41 2.69
CA ALA A 285 32.47 9.41 2.44
C ALA A 285 32.20 8.13 3.27
N GLY A 286 31.36 7.23 2.75
CA GLY A 286 31.16 5.89 3.33
C GLY A 286 29.75 5.32 3.16
N TYR A 287 29.32 5.05 1.93
CA TYR A 287 28.07 4.32 1.64
C TYR A 287 27.96 2.99 2.40
N ASP A 288 29.08 2.32 2.68
CA ASP A 288 29.18 1.06 3.43
C ASP A 288 28.71 1.19 4.88
N ASN A 289 28.82 2.38 5.47
CA ASN A 289 28.41 2.67 6.85
C ASN A 289 26.95 3.14 6.97
N LEU A 290 26.23 3.31 5.85
CA LEU A 290 24.81 3.65 5.90
C LEU A 290 24.02 2.55 6.62
N ASN A 291 23.07 2.97 7.44
CA ASN A 291 22.07 2.08 7.98
C ASN A 291 21.06 1.73 6.88
N MET A 292 20.57 0.50 6.93
CA MET A 292 19.62 -0.03 5.97
C MET A 292 18.34 -0.39 6.71
N ILE A 293 17.21 -0.20 6.05
CA ILE A 293 15.89 -0.56 6.57
C ILE A 293 15.13 -1.36 5.52
N ASP A 294 14.23 -2.18 6.02
CA ASP A 294 13.29 -2.96 5.22
C ASP A 294 11.94 -2.22 5.12
N THR A 295 11.18 -2.51 4.07
CA THR A 295 9.79 -2.07 3.99
C THR A 295 8.87 -3.00 4.76
N GLU A 296 7.67 -2.51 5.08
CA GLU A 296 6.51 -3.38 5.27
C GLU A 296 6.27 -4.29 4.05
N THR A 297 5.67 -5.45 4.29
CA THR A 297 5.20 -6.34 3.22
C THR A 297 3.92 -5.76 2.61
N VAL A 298 3.92 -5.54 1.30
CA VAL A 298 2.79 -4.97 0.55
C VAL A 298 2.12 -6.05 -0.30
N THR A 299 0.81 -6.22 -0.17
CA THR A 299 0.01 -7.11 -1.03
C THR A 299 -0.26 -6.48 -2.40
N PHE A 300 -0.29 -7.28 -3.46
CA PHE A 300 -0.75 -6.80 -4.78
C PHE A 300 -2.24 -6.44 -4.73
N ASP A 301 -2.61 -5.29 -5.32
CA ASP A 301 -3.99 -4.80 -5.33
C ASP A 301 -4.78 -5.23 -6.58
N ALA A 302 -6.08 -4.96 -6.59
CA ALA A 302 -7.01 -5.39 -7.63
C ALA A 302 -6.90 -4.62 -8.96
N GLN A 303 -6.22 -3.47 -9.01
CA GLN A 303 -5.96 -2.74 -10.26
C GLN A 303 -4.66 -3.16 -10.92
N THR A 304 -3.60 -3.36 -10.14
CA THR A 304 -2.31 -3.82 -10.66
C THR A 304 -1.94 -5.20 -10.08
N PRO A 305 -2.75 -6.26 -10.27
CA PRO A 305 -2.57 -7.58 -9.65
C PRO A 305 -1.33 -8.34 -10.14
N SER A 306 -0.60 -7.77 -11.11
CA SER A 306 0.64 -8.32 -11.67
C SER A 306 1.72 -7.26 -11.90
N SER A 307 1.64 -6.10 -11.24
CA SER A 307 2.69 -5.07 -11.33
C SER A 307 2.64 -4.08 -10.17
N PHE A 308 3.74 -3.36 -9.94
CA PHE A 308 3.78 -2.21 -9.05
C PHE A 308 4.71 -1.12 -9.59
N THR A 309 4.57 0.10 -9.09
CA THR A 309 5.55 1.19 -9.25
C THR A 309 5.75 1.93 -7.94
N VAL A 310 7.00 1.99 -7.48
CA VAL A 310 7.43 2.59 -6.21
C VAL A 310 8.58 3.56 -6.42
N TYR A 311 8.86 4.39 -5.41
CA TYR A 311 10.11 5.16 -5.31
C TYR A 311 10.95 4.63 -4.16
N LEU A 312 12.26 4.49 -4.38
CA LEU A 312 13.22 4.00 -3.40
C LEU A 312 14.40 4.97 -3.26
N PRO A 313 15.05 5.03 -2.09
CA PRO A 313 16.27 5.82 -1.89
C PRO A 313 17.41 5.35 -2.79
N GLU A 314 18.32 6.26 -3.11
CA GLU A 314 19.60 5.91 -3.73
C GLU A 314 20.39 4.97 -2.82
N ASN A 315 20.88 3.87 -3.39
CA ASN A 315 21.76 2.91 -2.73
C ASN A 315 22.89 2.55 -3.70
N ILE A 316 24.03 3.22 -3.54
CA ILE A 316 25.23 2.98 -4.36
C ILE A 316 25.99 1.80 -3.77
N ARG A 317 26.08 0.72 -4.55
CA ARG A 317 26.74 -0.54 -4.21
C ARG A 317 27.53 -1.00 -5.43
N GLU A 318 28.84 -0.90 -5.34
CA GLU A 318 29.77 -1.32 -6.39
C GLU A 318 30.27 -2.73 -6.11
N TYR A 319 30.39 -3.55 -7.15
CA TYR A 319 30.93 -4.89 -7.04
C TYR A 319 32.47 -4.86 -7.00
N THR A 320 33.05 -5.32 -5.90
CA THR A 320 34.50 -5.30 -5.63
C THR A 320 35.18 -6.67 -5.67
N GLY A 321 34.47 -7.74 -6.07
CA GLY A 321 35.02 -9.10 -6.12
C GLY A 321 35.73 -9.45 -7.43
N ASP A 322 36.33 -10.65 -7.48
CA ASP A 322 37.22 -11.07 -8.58
C ASP A 322 36.50 -11.77 -9.76
N LYS A 323 35.23 -12.16 -9.63
CA LYS A 323 34.46 -12.87 -10.67
C LYS A 323 34.35 -12.07 -11.98
N THR A 324 34.93 -12.63 -13.05
CA THR A 324 34.97 -12.03 -14.40
C THR A 324 33.86 -12.51 -15.35
N GLU A 325 33.41 -13.75 -15.20
CA GLU A 325 32.34 -14.34 -16.01
C GLU A 325 31.06 -14.46 -15.18
N TRP A 326 29.96 -13.92 -15.70
CA TRP A 326 28.69 -13.75 -14.99
C TRP A 326 27.53 -14.37 -15.74
N GLU A 327 26.75 -15.20 -15.04
CA GLU A 327 25.41 -15.60 -15.46
C GLU A 327 24.34 -14.85 -14.66
N PHE A 328 23.09 -14.85 -15.13
CA PHE A 328 21.99 -14.12 -14.49
C PHE A 328 21.78 -14.54 -13.02
N ALA A 329 21.90 -15.85 -12.76
CA ALA A 329 21.71 -16.49 -11.45
C ALA A 329 22.78 -16.10 -10.41
N ASP A 330 23.96 -15.64 -10.84
CA ASP A 330 25.05 -15.35 -9.92
C ASP A 330 24.80 -14.11 -9.05
N ARG A 331 23.93 -13.20 -9.51
CA ARG A 331 23.47 -12.02 -8.76
C ARG A 331 22.80 -12.40 -7.44
N ASP A 332 21.94 -13.41 -7.48
CA ASP A 332 21.02 -13.75 -6.40
C ASP A 332 21.51 -14.99 -5.62
N ARG A 333 22.76 -15.42 -5.85
CA ARG A 333 23.36 -16.64 -5.28
C ARG A 333 23.65 -16.50 -3.79
N VAL A 334 22.96 -17.30 -2.97
CA VAL A 334 23.17 -17.39 -1.52
C VAL A 334 24.40 -18.25 -1.20
N ARG A 335 25.19 -17.82 -0.21
CA ARG A 335 26.34 -18.57 0.32
C ARG A 335 25.84 -19.72 1.19
N LYS A 336 26.31 -20.93 0.91
CA LYS A 336 25.99 -22.14 1.68
C LYS A 336 27.11 -22.48 2.69
N ASP A 337 26.78 -23.28 3.71
CA ASP A 337 27.75 -23.88 4.65
C ASP A 337 28.32 -25.22 4.14
N ASP A 338 29.16 -25.90 4.95
CA ASP A 338 29.75 -27.21 4.63
C ASP A 338 28.70 -28.34 4.47
N ASN A 339 27.47 -28.15 4.96
CA ASN A 339 26.35 -29.08 4.84
C ASN A 339 25.44 -28.76 3.63
N GLY A 340 25.64 -27.62 2.98
CA GLY A 340 24.79 -27.10 1.91
C GLY A 340 23.59 -26.29 2.39
N GLU A 341 23.55 -25.85 3.65
CA GLU A 341 22.48 -24.99 4.19
C GLU A 341 22.77 -23.50 3.97
N ASN A 342 21.72 -22.68 3.80
CA ASN A 342 21.85 -21.23 3.61
C ASN A 342 22.49 -20.53 4.82
N LEU A 343 23.48 -19.66 4.57
CA LEU A 343 24.03 -18.77 5.59
C LEU A 343 23.24 -17.47 5.66
N TYR A 344 22.99 -17.03 6.90
CA TYR A 344 22.29 -15.78 7.21
C TYR A 344 23.25 -14.71 7.72
N GLU A 345 22.91 -13.44 7.47
CA GLU A 345 23.61 -12.30 8.06
C GLU A 345 23.49 -12.36 9.60
N ASN A 346 24.61 -12.22 10.29
CA ASN A 346 24.75 -12.50 11.72
C ASN A 346 25.44 -11.32 12.41
N THR A 347 24.82 -10.14 12.35
CA THR A 347 25.44 -8.88 12.74
C THR A 347 24.67 -8.22 13.89
N PRO A 348 25.06 -8.43 15.17
CA PRO A 348 24.41 -7.86 16.36
C PRO A 348 24.43 -6.31 16.45
N SER A 349 24.94 -5.62 15.44
CA SER A 349 25.04 -4.16 15.36
C SER A 349 23.92 -3.49 14.56
N GLN A 350 23.01 -4.26 13.96
CA GLN A 350 21.86 -3.71 13.22
C GLN A 350 20.57 -4.43 13.65
N GLU A 351 19.83 -3.79 14.55
CA GLU A 351 18.51 -4.21 15.00
C GLU A 351 17.53 -4.25 13.79
N GLY A 352 16.83 -5.37 13.60
CA GLY A 352 15.91 -5.58 12.47
C GLY A 352 16.47 -6.36 11.26
N HIS A 353 17.75 -6.77 11.27
CA HIS A 353 18.40 -7.50 10.15
C HIS A 353 18.51 -9.03 10.37
N GLU A 354 17.82 -9.58 11.37
CA GLU A 354 17.81 -11.02 11.64
C GLU A 354 16.97 -11.76 10.58
N GLY A 355 17.62 -12.53 9.70
CA GLY A 355 16.96 -13.37 8.69
C GLY A 355 17.33 -13.10 7.24
N HIS A 356 18.17 -12.10 6.93
CA HIS A 356 18.69 -11.90 5.57
C HIS A 356 19.72 -12.96 5.19
N TYR A 357 19.78 -13.33 3.90
CA TYR A 357 20.78 -14.25 3.37
C TYR A 357 22.13 -13.58 3.12
N GLN A 358 23.24 -14.27 3.42
CA GLN A 358 24.56 -13.88 2.93
C GLN A 358 24.67 -14.25 1.45
N PHE A 359 24.92 -13.28 0.57
CA PHE A 359 25.14 -13.54 -0.85
C PHE A 359 26.61 -13.81 -1.19
N GLU A 360 26.86 -14.58 -2.25
CA GLU A 360 28.20 -14.92 -2.72
C GLU A 360 28.83 -13.77 -3.52
N ASN A 361 28.04 -13.13 -4.42
CA ASN A 361 28.53 -12.13 -5.38
C ASN A 361 27.90 -10.75 -5.22
N ALA A 362 26.68 -10.64 -4.69
CA ALA A 362 26.06 -9.33 -4.45
C ALA A 362 26.80 -8.60 -3.32
N PRO A 363 27.08 -7.29 -3.44
CA PRO A 363 27.66 -6.51 -2.35
C PRO A 363 26.76 -6.55 -1.11
N GLU A 364 27.36 -6.58 0.07
CA GLU A 364 26.65 -6.40 1.33
C GLU A 364 25.76 -5.13 1.26
N LYS A 365 24.58 -5.18 1.86
CA LYS A 365 23.60 -4.07 1.86
C LYS A 365 23.12 -3.64 0.46
N SER A 366 23.23 -4.48 -0.57
CA SER A 366 22.55 -4.23 -1.85
C SER A 366 21.05 -4.48 -1.75
N THR A 367 20.26 -3.58 -2.36
CA THR A 367 18.79 -3.62 -2.28
C THR A 367 18.27 -4.75 -3.16
N TYR A 368 17.42 -5.59 -2.58
CA TYR A 368 16.70 -6.64 -3.28
C TYR A 368 15.21 -6.59 -2.93
N VAL A 369 14.39 -7.26 -3.74
CA VAL A 369 12.96 -7.41 -3.49
C VAL A 369 12.64 -8.89 -3.27
N GLU A 370 11.93 -9.19 -2.19
CA GLU A 370 11.28 -10.47 -1.96
C GLU A 370 9.87 -10.41 -2.55
N ILE A 371 9.48 -11.41 -3.34
CA ILE A 371 8.13 -11.53 -3.91
C ILE A 371 7.58 -12.92 -3.61
N THR A 372 6.43 -13.01 -2.97
CA THR A 372 5.69 -14.28 -2.84
C THR A 372 4.65 -14.39 -3.96
N GLY A 373 4.39 -15.61 -4.42
CA GLY A 373 3.38 -15.87 -5.44
C GLY A 373 2.94 -17.32 -5.54
N LYS A 374 1.83 -17.52 -6.25
CA LYS A 374 1.28 -18.85 -6.57
C LYS A 374 1.51 -19.18 -8.04
N PHE A 375 2.05 -20.36 -8.29
CA PHE A 375 2.13 -20.96 -9.62
C PHE A 375 1.05 -22.05 -9.79
N GLU A 376 0.40 -22.09 -10.96
CA GLU A 376 -0.52 -23.14 -11.37
C GLU A 376 -0.34 -23.48 -12.86
N GLY A 377 -0.19 -24.76 -13.21
CA GLY A 377 -0.08 -25.21 -14.60
C GLY A 377 0.30 -26.69 -14.73
N ASN A 378 -0.15 -27.37 -15.79
CA ASN A 378 0.21 -28.77 -16.09
C ASN A 378 0.01 -29.78 -14.93
N ASN A 379 -1.08 -29.65 -14.15
CA ASN A 379 -1.31 -30.42 -12.90
C ASN A 379 -0.20 -30.25 -11.83
N ILE A 380 0.51 -29.13 -11.87
CA ILE A 380 1.46 -28.68 -10.87
C ILE A 380 0.91 -27.39 -10.25
N SER A 381 1.10 -27.24 -8.94
CA SER A 381 0.91 -25.96 -8.25
C SER A 381 2.08 -25.75 -7.31
N ALA A 382 2.50 -24.51 -7.10
CA ALA A 382 3.52 -24.19 -6.12
C ALA A 382 3.22 -22.88 -5.39
N GLU A 383 3.61 -22.83 -4.13
CA GLU A 383 3.86 -21.59 -3.40
C GLU A 383 5.35 -21.26 -3.62
N THR A 384 5.68 -20.10 -4.17
CA THR A 384 7.05 -19.69 -4.46
C THR A 384 7.39 -18.33 -3.84
N LYS A 385 8.63 -18.20 -3.37
CA LYS A 385 9.26 -16.94 -3.00
C LYS A 385 10.41 -16.68 -3.97
N TYR A 386 10.49 -15.44 -4.46
CA TYR A 386 11.58 -14.95 -5.31
C TYR A 386 12.40 -13.91 -4.57
N ILE A 387 13.72 -13.94 -4.78
CA ILE A 387 14.67 -12.96 -4.25
C ILE A 387 15.41 -12.36 -5.43
N LEU A 388 15.13 -11.07 -5.73
CA LEU A 388 15.64 -10.39 -6.91
C LEU A 388 16.40 -9.12 -6.52
N HIS A 389 17.72 -9.12 -6.66
CA HIS A 389 18.51 -7.88 -6.52
C HIS A 389 18.09 -6.84 -7.56
N LEU A 390 18.20 -5.56 -7.18
CA LEU A 390 17.93 -4.41 -8.03
C LEU A 390 19.25 -3.78 -8.54
N GLY A 391 19.17 -3.05 -9.65
CA GLY A 391 20.35 -2.57 -10.40
C GLY A 391 20.17 -2.47 -11.91
N ASP A 392 21.16 -1.92 -12.62
CA ASP A 392 21.17 -1.83 -14.10
C ASP A 392 21.80 -3.09 -14.72
N PHE A 393 21.04 -4.18 -14.73
CA PHE A 393 21.46 -5.43 -15.36
C PHE A 393 21.25 -5.46 -16.88
N SER A 394 20.93 -4.32 -17.51
CA SER A 394 20.75 -4.25 -18.97
C SER A 394 22.03 -4.62 -19.70
N ASN A 395 21.93 -5.16 -20.92
CA ASN A 395 23.08 -5.50 -21.75
C ASN A 395 24.09 -6.46 -21.05
N ASN A 396 23.60 -7.37 -20.21
CA ASN A 396 24.36 -8.37 -19.44
C ASN A 396 25.32 -7.77 -18.38
N LYS A 397 25.04 -6.57 -17.88
CA LYS A 397 25.78 -5.91 -16.79
C LYS A 397 25.43 -6.50 -15.41
N PHE A 398 25.56 -7.82 -15.22
CA PHE A 398 25.07 -8.51 -14.02
C PHE A 398 25.74 -8.13 -12.69
N LYS A 399 26.77 -7.26 -12.71
CA LYS A 399 27.49 -6.75 -11.53
C LYS A 399 27.07 -5.34 -11.04
N GLU A 400 26.08 -4.71 -11.68
CA GLU A 400 25.72 -3.30 -11.44
C GLU A 400 24.55 -3.16 -10.44
N PHE A 401 24.80 -3.44 -9.16
CA PHE A 401 23.80 -3.45 -8.07
C PHE A 401 23.37 -2.07 -7.54
N SER A 402 23.82 -0.98 -8.16
CA SER A 402 23.56 0.38 -7.68
C SER A 402 22.21 0.93 -8.15
N LEU A 403 21.37 1.32 -7.19
CA LEU A 403 20.19 2.16 -7.41
C LEU A 403 20.59 3.62 -7.33
N ARG A 404 20.58 4.33 -8.47
CA ARG A 404 21.00 5.74 -8.61
C ARG A 404 19.82 6.70 -8.52
N ARG A 405 19.99 7.83 -7.86
CA ARG A 405 18.96 8.89 -7.76
C ARG A 405 18.58 9.44 -9.14
N ASP A 406 17.32 9.84 -9.32
CA ASP A 406 16.78 10.33 -10.59
C ASP A 406 16.73 9.31 -11.75
N TYR A 407 16.85 8.00 -11.51
CA TYR A 407 16.68 6.96 -12.55
C TYR A 407 15.33 6.23 -12.44
N HIS A 408 14.82 5.73 -13.58
CA HIS A 408 13.68 4.80 -13.63
C HIS A 408 14.14 3.39 -14.05
N TYR A 409 14.12 2.45 -13.11
CA TYR A 409 14.39 1.04 -13.32
C TYR A 409 13.08 0.32 -13.68
N GLN A 410 13.09 -0.46 -14.76
CA GLN A 410 11.92 -1.17 -15.27
C GLN A 410 12.25 -2.64 -15.46
N TYR A 411 11.54 -3.51 -14.74
CA TYR A 411 11.74 -4.96 -14.74
C TYR A 411 10.53 -5.68 -15.32
N THR A 412 10.76 -6.70 -16.15
CA THR A 412 9.72 -7.64 -16.58
C THR A 412 10.14 -9.04 -16.15
N VAL A 413 9.43 -9.61 -15.17
CA VAL A 413 9.67 -10.95 -14.63
C VAL A 413 8.73 -11.92 -15.31
N THR A 414 9.25 -12.93 -16.01
CA THR A 414 8.42 -13.96 -16.68
C THR A 414 8.58 -15.30 -15.99
N VAL A 415 7.50 -15.80 -15.37
CA VAL A 415 7.48 -17.10 -14.68
C VAL A 415 7.07 -18.19 -15.67
N ASN A 416 8.06 -18.97 -16.12
CA ASN A 416 7.88 -19.99 -17.16
C ASN A 416 7.44 -21.36 -16.62
N GLY A 417 7.66 -21.62 -15.33
CA GLY A 417 7.50 -22.94 -14.71
C GLY A 417 8.21 -23.02 -13.36
N VAL A 418 8.11 -24.19 -12.71
CA VAL A 418 8.78 -24.50 -11.44
C VAL A 418 9.84 -25.59 -11.59
N ASN A 419 10.32 -25.83 -12.82
CA ASN A 419 11.24 -26.92 -13.13
C ASN A 419 12.58 -26.81 -12.40
N ASP A 420 13.08 -25.60 -12.16
CA ASP A 420 14.36 -25.40 -11.47
C ASP A 420 14.28 -25.89 -10.01
N ILE A 421 13.18 -25.57 -9.31
CA ILE A 421 12.86 -26.11 -7.97
C ILE A 421 12.76 -27.64 -8.01
N VAL A 422 12.12 -28.21 -9.04
CA VAL A 422 12.00 -29.67 -9.19
C VAL A 422 13.36 -30.34 -9.42
N VAL A 423 14.27 -29.72 -10.19
CA VAL A 423 15.63 -30.23 -10.45
C VAL A 423 16.54 -30.09 -9.23
N GLU A 424 16.37 -29.02 -8.45
CA GLU A 424 17.06 -28.83 -7.18
C GLU A 424 16.70 -29.91 -6.16
N VAL A 425 15.43 -30.34 -6.12
CA VAL A 425 14.96 -31.37 -5.19
C VAL A 425 15.21 -32.80 -5.71
N LYS A 426 14.99 -33.08 -7.00
CA LYS A 426 14.99 -34.45 -7.57
C LYS A 426 16.14 -34.78 -8.53
N GLY A 427 16.91 -33.79 -8.98
CA GLY A 427 17.87 -33.93 -10.09
C GLY A 427 17.21 -34.02 -11.48
N GLU A 428 17.99 -33.80 -12.54
CA GLU A 428 17.48 -33.67 -13.92
C GLU A 428 16.70 -34.90 -14.44
N ASP A 429 17.13 -36.10 -14.07
CA ASP A 429 16.52 -37.38 -14.48
C ASP A 429 15.77 -38.09 -13.33
N GLY A 430 15.48 -37.40 -12.21
CA GLY A 430 15.03 -38.05 -10.98
C GLY A 430 16.12 -38.93 -10.34
N THR A 431 17.39 -38.56 -10.55
CA THR A 431 18.58 -39.29 -10.08
C THR A 431 19.40 -38.43 -9.11
N SER A 432 20.28 -39.08 -8.35
CA SER A 432 20.97 -38.52 -7.17
C SER A 432 22.09 -37.50 -7.48
N ASN A 433 21.80 -36.49 -8.30
CA ASN A 433 22.63 -35.31 -8.54
C ASN A 433 21.73 -34.04 -8.56
N PRO A 434 21.07 -33.70 -7.44
CA PRO A 434 20.34 -32.44 -7.30
C PRO A 434 21.28 -31.24 -7.49
N GLN A 435 20.78 -30.19 -8.15
CA GLN A 435 21.54 -28.96 -8.40
C GLN A 435 20.62 -27.73 -8.28
N GLU A 436 20.99 -26.80 -7.41
CA GLU A 436 20.40 -25.46 -7.32
C GLU A 436 20.73 -24.68 -8.59
N LYS A 437 19.80 -24.69 -9.55
CA LYS A 437 19.96 -24.00 -10.83
C LYS A 437 19.66 -22.51 -10.76
N ASN A 438 18.78 -22.13 -9.84
CA ASN A 438 18.23 -20.78 -9.78
C ASN A 438 18.06 -20.36 -8.31
N PRO A 439 19.11 -19.80 -7.67
CA PRO A 439 19.09 -19.41 -6.26
C PRO A 439 18.15 -18.22 -5.97
N ALA A 440 17.58 -17.62 -7.02
CA ALA A 440 16.61 -16.54 -6.90
C ALA A 440 15.18 -17.03 -6.60
N VAL A 441 14.94 -18.35 -6.50
CA VAL A 441 13.60 -18.91 -6.26
C VAL A 441 13.64 -20.12 -5.32
N GLU A 442 12.79 -20.08 -4.29
CA GLU A 442 12.55 -21.16 -3.34
C GLU A 442 11.04 -21.46 -3.25
N GLY A 443 10.63 -22.66 -2.79
CA GLY A 443 9.20 -22.97 -2.64
C GLY A 443 8.81 -24.45 -2.63
N ILE A 444 7.52 -24.69 -2.35
CA ILE A 444 6.94 -26.04 -2.32
C ILE A 444 6.11 -26.32 -3.58
N VAL A 445 6.43 -27.41 -4.27
CA VAL A 445 5.79 -27.86 -5.50
C VAL A 445 4.92 -29.10 -5.21
N PHE A 446 3.63 -29.01 -5.56
CA PHE A 446 2.69 -30.11 -5.52
C PHE A 446 2.48 -30.68 -6.93
N GLU A 447 2.74 -31.97 -7.10
CA GLU A 447 2.53 -32.74 -8.34
C GLU A 447 1.28 -33.62 -8.21
N GLY A 448 0.32 -33.47 -9.14
CA GLY A 448 -0.91 -34.27 -9.15
C GLY A 448 -1.88 -34.03 -7.98
N GLY A 449 -2.85 -34.92 -7.85
CA GLY A 449 -3.88 -34.89 -6.81
C GLY A 449 -5.06 -33.97 -7.10
N ALA A 450 -6.18 -34.21 -6.40
CA ALA A 450 -7.32 -33.32 -6.37
C ALA A 450 -7.05 -32.17 -5.38
N ARG A 451 -7.40 -30.94 -5.75
CA ARG A 451 -6.98 -29.73 -5.03
C ARG A 451 -8.12 -28.75 -4.88
N VAL A 452 -8.10 -27.99 -3.79
CA VAL A 452 -9.04 -26.90 -3.56
C VAL A 452 -8.38 -25.79 -2.72
N GLN A 453 -8.69 -24.55 -3.10
CA GLN A 453 -8.46 -23.37 -2.28
C GLN A 453 -9.76 -23.11 -1.49
N LEU A 454 -9.65 -23.04 -0.17
CA LEU A 454 -10.72 -22.86 0.79
C LEU A 454 -10.65 -21.45 1.38
N ASP A 455 -11.79 -20.92 1.81
CA ASP A 455 -11.83 -19.63 2.50
C ASP A 455 -11.67 -19.79 4.03
N ALA A 456 -11.53 -18.67 4.75
CA ALA A 456 -11.15 -18.65 6.15
C ALA A 456 -12.24 -19.11 7.13
N HIS A 457 -13.46 -19.38 6.65
CA HIS A 457 -14.59 -19.85 7.43
C HIS A 457 -14.63 -21.38 7.55
N TYR A 458 -15.75 -21.93 8.05
CA TYR A 458 -15.94 -23.38 8.13
C TYR A 458 -16.10 -23.99 6.75
N GLU A 459 -15.36 -25.06 6.50
CA GLU A 459 -15.27 -25.68 5.17
C GLU A 459 -15.40 -27.20 5.22
N GLN A 460 -15.77 -27.81 4.10
CA GLN A 460 -16.09 -29.25 4.00
C GLN A 460 -15.68 -29.80 2.64
N VAL A 461 -14.95 -30.93 2.62
CA VAL A 461 -14.37 -31.49 1.38
C VAL A 461 -14.54 -33.00 1.34
N GLU A 462 -15.10 -33.53 0.26
CA GLU A 462 -15.17 -34.98 0.02
C GLU A 462 -13.78 -35.56 -0.35
N MET A 463 -13.39 -36.64 0.31
CA MET A 463 -12.15 -37.37 0.04
C MET A 463 -12.39 -38.88 -0.05
N LYS A 464 -11.69 -39.53 -0.98
CA LYS A 464 -11.75 -40.98 -1.21
C LYS A 464 -10.48 -41.63 -0.68
N LEU A 465 -10.59 -42.42 0.39
CA LEU A 465 -9.45 -43.06 1.04
C LEU A 465 -9.43 -44.56 0.73
N MET A 466 -8.61 -44.96 -0.25
CA MET A 466 -8.51 -46.35 -0.70
C MET A 466 -7.36 -47.10 -0.03
N LYS A 467 -7.65 -48.28 0.54
CA LYS A 467 -6.67 -49.15 1.22
C LYS A 467 -5.41 -49.46 0.41
N ASN A 468 -5.55 -49.67 -0.90
CA ASN A 468 -4.42 -49.98 -1.80
C ASN A 468 -3.55 -48.76 -2.16
N LYS A 469 -3.97 -47.54 -1.82
CA LYS A 469 -3.19 -46.31 -1.98
C LYS A 469 -2.44 -45.92 -0.70
N ILE A 470 -2.94 -46.33 0.46
CA ILE A 470 -2.37 -46.01 1.78
C ILE A 470 -1.56 -47.17 2.39
N SER A 471 -1.51 -48.34 1.75
CA SER A 471 -0.90 -49.55 2.29
C SER A 471 0.62 -49.52 2.42
N GLU A 472 1.30 -48.69 1.63
CA GLU A 472 2.76 -48.49 1.67
C GLU A 472 3.18 -47.32 2.58
N GLY A 473 2.19 -46.69 3.23
CA GLY A 473 2.32 -45.48 4.02
C GLY A 473 1.66 -44.28 3.32
N VAL A 474 1.45 -43.22 4.10
CA VAL A 474 0.89 -41.95 3.64
C VAL A 474 1.78 -40.83 4.15
N TYR A 475 2.22 -39.94 3.26
CA TYR A 475 2.89 -38.72 3.67
C TYR A 475 1.83 -37.69 4.02
N ILE A 476 1.92 -37.16 5.23
CA ILE A 476 1.07 -36.11 5.75
C ILE A 476 1.95 -34.86 5.83
N TYR A 477 1.57 -33.84 5.05
CA TYR A 477 2.18 -32.52 5.11
C TYR A 477 1.16 -31.52 5.62
N ALA A 478 1.58 -30.62 6.50
CA ALA A 478 0.82 -29.42 6.82
C ALA A 478 1.75 -28.23 7.11
N LYS A 479 1.29 -27.03 6.77
CA LYS A 479 1.93 -25.75 7.09
C LYS A 479 0.90 -24.89 7.82
N THR A 480 1.27 -24.36 8.98
CA THR A 480 0.41 -23.49 9.81
C THR A 480 1.25 -22.36 10.42
N PRO A 481 0.64 -21.24 10.89
CA PRO A 481 1.39 -20.17 11.58
C PRO A 481 2.18 -20.64 12.81
N PHE A 482 1.83 -21.78 13.39
CA PHE A 482 2.43 -22.31 14.62
C PHE A 482 3.36 -23.52 14.38
N GLY A 483 3.66 -23.83 13.12
CA GLY A 483 4.60 -24.88 12.74
C GLY A 483 4.08 -25.84 11.66
N ASN A 484 4.96 -26.76 11.28
CA ASN A 484 4.78 -27.66 10.15
C ASN A 484 4.65 -29.12 10.59
N VAL A 485 3.91 -29.90 9.80
CA VAL A 485 3.93 -31.36 9.82
C VAL A 485 4.55 -31.83 8.51
N SER A 486 5.51 -32.73 8.60
CA SER A 486 6.04 -33.55 7.52
C SER A 486 6.36 -34.91 8.11
N CYS A 487 5.43 -35.85 7.97
CA CYS A 487 5.59 -37.18 8.55
C CYS A 487 5.04 -38.24 7.60
N LYS A 488 5.59 -39.45 7.67
CA LYS A 488 5.13 -40.60 6.92
C LYS A 488 4.46 -41.58 7.87
N TYR A 489 3.14 -41.69 7.79
CA TYR A 489 2.35 -42.58 8.64
C TYR A 489 2.18 -43.97 7.99
N LEU A 490 2.19 -45.02 8.80
CA LEU A 490 2.00 -46.42 8.39
C LEU A 490 0.72 -46.99 9.04
N PRO A 491 -0.47 -46.88 8.39
CA PRO A 491 -1.74 -47.37 8.93
C PRO A 491 -1.74 -48.87 9.28
N SER A 492 -0.87 -49.65 8.64
CA SER A 492 -0.65 -51.07 8.90
C SER A 492 -0.04 -51.38 10.28
N THR A 493 0.64 -50.41 10.90
CA THR A 493 1.32 -50.57 12.20
C THR A 493 0.94 -49.49 13.22
N GLN A 494 0.11 -48.52 12.80
CA GLN A 494 -0.34 -47.37 13.59
C GLN A 494 0.80 -46.51 14.15
N LYS A 495 1.83 -46.28 13.32
CA LYS A 495 3.08 -45.60 13.69
C LYS A 495 3.60 -44.74 12.54
N LEU A 496 4.45 -43.78 12.88
CA LEU A 496 5.30 -43.09 11.91
C LEU A 496 6.40 -44.04 11.41
N ASP A 497 6.79 -43.92 10.13
CA ASP A 497 7.88 -44.70 9.52
C ASP A 497 9.21 -44.31 10.18
N PRO A 498 9.90 -45.24 10.87
CA PRO A 498 11.15 -44.93 11.58
C PRO A 498 12.32 -44.60 10.64
N ASN A 499 12.17 -44.82 9.34
CA ASN A 499 13.19 -44.48 8.33
C ASN A 499 12.95 -43.10 7.70
N HIS A 500 11.86 -42.41 8.06
CA HIS A 500 11.56 -41.06 7.61
C HIS A 500 11.93 -40.04 8.69
N ASN A 501 12.38 -38.84 8.28
CA ASN A 501 12.70 -37.74 9.20
C ASN A 501 11.41 -37.01 9.62
N ASN A 502 10.58 -37.69 10.41
CA ASN A 502 9.27 -37.17 10.81
C ASN A 502 9.40 -35.91 11.68
N GLN A 503 8.74 -34.84 11.27
CA GLN A 503 8.57 -33.61 12.05
C GLN A 503 7.07 -33.27 12.17
N PRO A 504 6.54 -33.03 13.39
CA PRO A 504 7.15 -33.37 14.67
C PRO A 504 7.39 -34.89 14.81
N PRO A 505 8.27 -35.33 15.74
CA PRO A 505 8.68 -36.72 15.86
C PRO A 505 7.60 -37.66 16.44
N SER A 506 6.47 -37.13 16.90
CA SER A 506 5.37 -37.91 17.47
C SER A 506 4.00 -37.60 16.85
N ILE A 507 3.13 -38.62 16.85
CA ILE A 507 1.74 -38.50 16.38
C ILE A 507 0.96 -37.47 17.21
N GLU A 508 1.17 -37.42 18.53
CA GLU A 508 0.43 -36.51 19.41
C GLU A 508 0.79 -35.04 19.16
N GLU A 509 2.04 -34.74 18.83
CA GLU A 509 2.45 -33.38 18.42
C GLU A 509 1.90 -33.04 17.02
N ALA A 510 1.89 -34.00 16.08
CA ALA A 510 1.29 -33.79 14.76
C ALA A 510 -0.22 -33.54 14.85
N LYS A 511 -0.93 -34.26 15.74
CA LYS A 511 -2.37 -34.06 16.00
C LYS A 511 -2.70 -32.66 16.47
N LYS A 512 -1.85 -32.02 17.28
CA LYS A 512 -2.04 -30.62 17.71
C LYS A 512 -2.05 -29.65 16.52
N LEU A 513 -1.08 -29.78 15.62
CA LEU A 513 -0.99 -28.96 14.40
C LEU A 513 -2.07 -29.29 13.37
N LEU A 514 -2.65 -30.50 13.43
CA LEU A 514 -3.71 -30.99 12.54
C LEU A 514 -5.13 -30.87 13.14
N GLN A 515 -5.30 -30.27 14.33
CA GLN A 515 -6.60 -30.25 15.04
C GLN A 515 -7.72 -29.51 14.28
N TRP A 516 -7.37 -28.73 13.26
CA TRP A 516 -8.29 -28.02 12.36
C TRP A 516 -8.82 -28.91 11.23
N ILE A 517 -8.38 -30.18 11.15
CA ILE A 517 -8.84 -31.20 10.20
C ILE A 517 -9.49 -32.36 10.97
N GLU A 518 -10.79 -32.58 10.75
CA GLU A 518 -11.53 -33.75 11.24
C GLU A 518 -12.15 -34.52 10.07
N PHE A 519 -12.30 -35.83 10.19
CA PHE A 519 -12.95 -36.67 9.18
C PHE A 519 -14.19 -37.37 9.74
N LYS A 520 -15.21 -37.55 8.90
CA LYS A 520 -16.33 -38.47 9.15
C LYS A 520 -16.64 -39.25 7.88
N LYS A 521 -16.87 -40.55 8.00
CA LYS A 521 -17.21 -41.42 6.88
C LYS A 521 -18.60 -41.04 6.32
N GLN A 522 -18.72 -40.99 5.00
CA GLN A 522 -19.97 -40.71 4.31
C GLN A 522 -20.77 -42.00 4.06
N ASP A 523 -22.09 -41.89 4.02
CA ASP A 523 -22.98 -42.97 3.58
C ASP A 523 -22.92 -43.19 2.06
N ASN A 524 -22.71 -42.12 1.28
CA ASN A 524 -22.73 -42.13 -0.19
C ASN A 524 -21.72 -41.11 -0.76
N LYS A 525 -21.20 -41.35 -1.97
CA LYS A 525 -20.49 -40.33 -2.76
C LYS A 525 -21.44 -39.18 -3.12
N GLY A 526 -20.91 -37.95 -3.18
CA GLY A 526 -21.64 -36.77 -3.62
C GLY A 526 -22.59 -36.20 -2.56
N SER A 527 -22.43 -36.62 -1.31
CA SER A 527 -23.26 -36.20 -0.18
C SER A 527 -22.40 -36.11 1.07
N LEU A 528 -22.04 -34.89 1.47
CA LEU A 528 -21.26 -34.63 2.68
C LEU A 528 -22.00 -35.12 3.93
N ALA A 529 -21.24 -35.59 4.92
CA ALA A 529 -21.76 -36.03 6.21
C ALA A 529 -22.05 -34.82 7.12
N SER A 530 -23.02 -34.95 8.04
CA SER A 530 -23.26 -33.93 9.07
C SER A 530 -22.08 -33.83 10.03
N TYR A 531 -21.70 -32.61 10.42
CA TYR A 531 -20.62 -32.39 11.40
C TYR A 531 -21.01 -32.93 12.79
N GLY A 532 -22.18 -32.53 13.31
CA GLY A 532 -22.79 -33.10 14.52
C GLY A 532 -23.59 -34.39 14.26
N GLY A 533 -24.42 -34.76 15.23
CA GLY A 533 -25.29 -35.94 15.18
C GLY A 533 -24.58 -37.28 15.42
N ASP A 534 -25.21 -38.38 14.98
CA ASP A 534 -24.70 -39.74 15.17
C ASP A 534 -23.40 -40.02 14.38
N GLY A 535 -22.57 -40.91 14.92
CA GLY A 535 -21.28 -41.32 14.34
C GLY A 535 -20.09 -40.50 14.85
N ASN A 536 -18.92 -41.12 14.94
CA ASN A 536 -17.72 -40.49 15.48
C ASN A 536 -16.96 -39.70 14.41
N ARG A 537 -16.62 -38.45 14.69
CA ARG A 537 -15.54 -37.74 13.99
C ARG A 537 -14.18 -38.34 14.37
N MET A 538 -13.21 -38.25 13.47
CA MET A 538 -11.90 -38.87 13.57
C MET A 538 -10.81 -37.84 13.25
N ASP A 539 -9.70 -37.88 13.98
CA ASP A 539 -8.48 -37.19 13.55
C ASP A 539 -7.88 -37.84 12.29
N VAL A 540 -6.95 -37.14 11.63
CA VAL A 540 -6.29 -37.59 10.38
C VAL A 540 -5.78 -39.03 10.46
N PHE A 541 -5.13 -39.41 11.57
CA PHE A 541 -4.56 -40.74 11.74
C PHE A 541 -5.64 -41.80 11.95
N ALA A 542 -6.65 -41.49 12.75
CA ALA A 542 -7.80 -42.37 12.97
C ALA A 542 -8.61 -42.63 11.68
N ALA A 543 -8.72 -41.63 10.80
CA ALA A 543 -9.36 -41.78 9.49
C ALA A 543 -8.58 -42.69 8.54
N LEU A 544 -7.25 -42.55 8.50
CA LEU A 544 -6.36 -43.45 7.74
C LEU A 544 -6.41 -44.89 8.27
N ASP A 545 -6.48 -45.06 9.59
CA ASP A 545 -6.66 -46.37 10.24
C ASP A 545 -8.01 -47.01 9.90
N ASP A 546 -9.08 -46.24 9.81
CA ASP A 546 -10.39 -46.74 9.40
C ASP A 546 -10.40 -47.16 7.92
N ALA A 547 -9.89 -46.29 7.05
CA ALA A 547 -9.71 -46.58 5.63
C ALA A 547 -8.85 -47.85 5.39
N TYR A 548 -7.87 -48.12 6.26
CA TYR A 548 -7.02 -49.31 6.16
C TYR A 548 -7.72 -50.60 6.61
N LYS A 549 -8.75 -50.56 7.45
CA LYS A 549 -9.51 -51.77 7.87
C LYS A 549 -10.36 -52.36 6.75
N ASN A 550 -10.70 -51.56 5.74
CA ASN A 550 -11.60 -51.93 4.64
C ASN A 550 -11.13 -53.12 3.78
N GLN A 551 -12.04 -53.63 2.94
CA GLN A 551 -11.69 -54.61 1.92
C GLN A 551 -10.92 -53.93 0.78
N MET A 552 -9.96 -54.64 0.17
CA MET A 552 -9.23 -54.11 -0.98
C MET A 552 -10.18 -53.96 -2.17
N GLY A 553 -10.28 -52.76 -2.73
CA GLY A 553 -11.18 -52.44 -3.83
C GLY A 553 -12.57 -51.94 -3.41
N ASN A 554 -12.80 -51.66 -2.11
CA ASN A 554 -13.97 -50.87 -1.70
C ASN A 554 -13.64 -49.37 -1.75
N ASP A 555 -14.59 -48.59 -2.26
CA ASP A 555 -14.48 -47.13 -2.39
C ASP A 555 -15.18 -46.45 -1.21
N ASP A 556 -14.40 -46.10 -0.19
CA ASP A 556 -14.88 -45.38 0.98
C ASP A 556 -14.65 -43.87 0.81
N TYR A 557 -15.75 -43.11 0.94
CA TYR A 557 -15.77 -41.66 0.90
C TYR A 557 -15.89 -41.09 2.32
N TYR A 558 -15.19 -39.99 2.58
CA TYR A 558 -15.13 -39.29 3.86
C TYR A 558 -15.30 -37.80 3.62
N THR A 559 -16.06 -37.15 4.50
CA THR A 559 -16.07 -35.70 4.60
C THR A 559 -14.92 -35.27 5.50
N CYS A 560 -13.99 -34.52 4.93
CA CYS A 560 -12.98 -33.75 5.63
C CYS A 560 -13.59 -32.41 6.04
N PHE A 561 -13.76 -32.19 7.33
CA PHE A 561 -14.17 -30.92 7.91
C PHE A 561 -12.92 -30.08 8.21
N VAL A 562 -12.94 -28.86 7.71
CA VAL A 562 -11.87 -27.88 7.86
C VAL A 562 -12.38 -26.77 8.78
N ASP A 563 -11.74 -26.57 9.93
CA ASP A 563 -12.13 -25.55 10.91
C ASP A 563 -11.93 -24.12 10.34
N GLU A 564 -12.51 -23.12 10.99
CA GLU A 564 -12.21 -21.72 10.66
C GLU A 564 -10.73 -21.40 10.89
N TYR A 565 -10.17 -20.45 10.14
CA TYR A 565 -8.80 -19.94 10.35
C TYR A 565 -8.80 -18.98 11.54
N TYR A 566 -9.17 -19.49 12.71
CA TYR A 566 -9.21 -18.72 13.95
C TYR A 566 -8.67 -19.54 15.12
N TYR A 567 -7.55 -19.10 15.67
CA TYR A 567 -6.91 -19.74 16.81
C TYR A 567 -7.27 -19.00 18.11
N THR A 568 -7.36 -19.72 19.22
CA THR A 568 -7.66 -19.12 20.55
C THR A 568 -6.47 -19.20 21.51
N THR A 569 -5.56 -20.12 21.25
CA THR A 569 -4.25 -20.32 21.90
C THR A 569 -3.32 -20.95 20.87
N ASN A 570 -2.01 -20.90 21.09
CA ASN A 570 -1.06 -21.68 20.31
C ASN A 570 -1.41 -23.19 20.42
N PRO A 571 -1.57 -23.92 19.30
CA PRO A 571 -1.98 -25.33 19.32
C PRO A 571 -0.93 -26.27 19.94
N VAL A 572 0.36 -25.91 19.90
CA VAL A 572 1.47 -26.77 20.32
C VAL A 572 1.64 -26.80 21.83
N ASP A 573 1.61 -25.62 22.48
CA ASP A 573 1.93 -25.44 23.90
C ASP A 573 0.80 -24.80 24.75
N ASN A 574 -0.30 -24.37 24.12
CA ASN A 574 -1.41 -23.61 24.73
C ASN A 574 -1.02 -22.23 25.30
N SER A 575 0.06 -21.63 24.82
CA SER A 575 0.39 -20.23 25.12
C SER A 575 -0.64 -19.24 24.57
N SER A 576 -0.67 -18.04 25.15
CA SER A 576 -1.49 -16.93 24.66
C SER A 576 -0.93 -16.40 23.34
N ILE A 577 -1.81 -16.04 22.42
CA ILE A 577 -1.48 -15.54 21.08
C ILE A 577 -2.14 -14.17 20.84
N ALA A 578 -1.55 -13.37 19.97
CA ALA A 578 -2.12 -12.14 19.43
C ALA A 578 -2.99 -12.44 18.19
N LEU A 579 -3.67 -11.42 17.65
CA LEU A 579 -4.32 -11.54 16.34
C LEU A 579 -3.29 -11.49 15.20
N SER A 580 -2.20 -10.73 15.35
CA SER A 580 -1.10 -10.66 14.38
C SER A 580 -0.37 -11.99 14.16
N ASP A 581 -0.48 -12.96 15.07
CA ASP A 581 0.11 -14.29 14.91
C ASP A 581 -0.56 -15.15 13.81
N PHE A 582 -1.78 -14.79 13.37
CA PHE A 582 -2.54 -15.63 12.41
C PHE A 582 -3.57 -14.90 11.53
N ILE A 583 -3.90 -13.64 11.79
CA ILE A 583 -4.76 -12.80 10.93
C ILE A 583 -3.86 -12.12 9.88
N ASN A 584 -4.30 -12.03 8.63
CA ASN A 584 -3.46 -11.62 7.48
C ASN A 584 -2.21 -12.49 7.25
N ALA A 585 -2.13 -13.67 7.87
CA ALA A 585 -1.03 -14.61 7.71
C ALA A 585 -1.08 -15.35 6.36
N GLU A 586 -0.02 -16.09 6.03
CA GLU A 586 -0.01 -16.99 4.87
C GLU A 586 -1.10 -18.06 4.94
N ASP A 587 -1.50 -18.60 3.78
CA ASP A 587 -2.41 -19.73 3.70
C ASP A 587 -1.89 -20.93 4.51
N ARG A 588 -2.79 -21.62 5.22
CA ARG A 588 -2.46 -22.88 5.89
C ARG A 588 -2.76 -24.03 4.94
N THR A 589 -1.80 -24.94 4.81
CA THR A 589 -1.84 -26.01 3.82
C THR A 589 -1.95 -27.36 4.54
N PHE A 590 -2.75 -28.27 3.99
CA PHE A 590 -2.83 -29.68 4.39
C PHE A 590 -2.78 -30.55 3.14
N SER A 591 -1.92 -31.57 3.13
CA SER A 591 -1.75 -32.47 2.00
C SER A 591 -1.59 -33.91 2.45
N LEU A 592 -2.26 -34.81 1.73
CA LEU A 592 -2.08 -36.25 1.81
C LEU A 592 -1.44 -36.71 0.51
N GLY A 593 -0.20 -37.21 0.60
CA GLY A 593 0.64 -37.57 -0.54
C GLY A 593 1.21 -38.99 -0.49
N SER A 594 1.75 -39.42 -1.62
CA SER A 594 2.46 -40.69 -1.78
C SER A 594 3.98 -40.55 -1.72
N ASP A 595 4.53 -39.34 -1.87
CA ASP A 595 5.95 -39.04 -1.65
C ASP A 595 6.19 -37.56 -1.36
N ILE A 596 7.26 -37.22 -0.62
CA ILE A 596 7.77 -35.85 -0.44
C ILE A 596 9.30 -35.85 -0.33
N GLN A 597 9.93 -34.92 -1.04
CA GLN A 597 11.38 -34.73 -1.09
C GLN A 597 11.72 -33.25 -0.87
N TYR A 598 12.92 -32.97 -0.35
CA TYR A 598 13.41 -31.63 0.01
C TYR A 598 14.75 -31.33 -0.66
N SER A 599 15.06 -30.05 -0.88
CA SER A 599 16.41 -29.58 -1.22
C SER A 599 17.38 -29.79 -0.05
N ALA A 600 18.69 -29.64 -0.31
CA ALA A 600 19.72 -29.76 0.71
C ALA A 600 19.56 -28.73 1.85
N ASP A 601 19.25 -27.48 1.49
CA ASP A 601 18.99 -26.35 2.42
C ASP A 601 17.56 -26.31 2.99
N LYS A 602 16.70 -27.23 2.55
CA LYS A 602 15.28 -27.38 2.96
C LYS A 602 14.37 -26.18 2.61
N GLN A 603 14.82 -25.23 1.78
CA GLN A 603 13.96 -24.12 1.33
C GLN A 603 13.00 -24.54 0.20
N SER A 604 13.33 -25.61 -0.51
CA SER A 604 12.51 -26.16 -1.59
C SER A 604 12.00 -27.57 -1.26
N ALA A 605 10.80 -27.89 -1.73
CA ALA A 605 10.20 -29.21 -1.57
C ALA A 605 9.37 -29.63 -2.78
N VAL A 606 9.31 -30.92 -3.07
CA VAL A 606 8.39 -31.50 -4.08
C VAL A 606 7.59 -32.64 -3.46
N ALA A 607 6.27 -32.51 -3.49
CA ALA A 607 5.32 -33.49 -2.97
C ALA A 607 4.44 -34.08 -4.07
N THR A 608 4.39 -35.41 -4.17
CA THR A 608 3.42 -36.12 -5.02
C THR A 608 2.12 -36.28 -4.23
N ALA A 609 1.12 -35.47 -4.54
CA ALA A 609 -0.10 -35.34 -3.75
C ALA A 609 -1.26 -36.19 -4.29
N VAL A 610 -2.12 -36.66 -3.38
CA VAL A 610 -3.46 -37.19 -3.70
C VAL A 610 -4.51 -36.13 -3.40
N TYR A 611 -4.38 -35.44 -2.27
CA TYR A 611 -5.23 -34.31 -1.88
C TYR A 611 -4.37 -33.13 -1.41
N VAL A 612 -4.70 -31.92 -1.84
CA VAL A 612 -4.15 -30.67 -1.31
C VAL A 612 -5.29 -29.71 -0.96
N LEU A 613 -5.36 -29.32 0.31
CA LEU A 613 -6.22 -28.25 0.81
C LEU A 613 -5.31 -27.06 1.15
N GLN A 614 -5.60 -25.89 0.60
CA GLN A 614 -5.00 -24.62 1.02
C GLN A 614 -6.13 -23.75 1.55
N GLN A 615 -6.02 -23.23 2.77
CA GLN A 615 -7.04 -22.38 3.37
C GLN A 615 -6.50 -20.97 3.62
N HIS A 616 -7.22 -19.98 3.10
CA HIS A 616 -6.91 -18.58 3.32
C HIS A 616 -7.02 -18.19 4.80
N SER A 617 -6.12 -17.29 5.25
CA SER A 617 -6.27 -16.63 6.54
C SER A 617 -7.43 -15.63 6.52
N ILE A 618 -7.95 -15.27 7.70
CA ILE A 618 -8.96 -14.21 7.79
C ILE A 618 -8.28 -12.88 7.45
N ALA A 619 -8.84 -12.15 6.48
CA ALA A 619 -8.35 -10.82 6.12
C ALA A 619 -8.91 -9.73 7.06
N CYS A 620 -8.09 -8.76 7.43
CA CYS A 620 -8.43 -7.68 8.35
C CYS A 620 -7.65 -6.40 8.02
N PHE A 621 -8.32 -5.25 8.05
CA PHE A 621 -7.73 -3.94 7.71
C PHE A 621 -7.41 -3.07 8.95
N TYR A 622 -7.74 -3.55 10.15
CA TYR A 622 -7.42 -2.88 11.41
C TYR A 622 -5.92 -2.96 11.69
N ASP A 623 -5.42 -2.01 12.50
CA ASP A 623 -4.16 -2.17 13.22
C ASP A 623 -4.27 -3.38 14.17
N LEU A 624 -3.52 -4.46 13.87
CA LEU A 624 -3.54 -5.70 14.65
C LEU A 624 -2.82 -5.58 16.00
N GLU A 625 -1.86 -4.67 16.12
CA GLU A 625 -1.06 -4.45 17.33
C GLU A 625 -1.86 -3.72 18.42
N ASN A 626 -2.92 -3.00 18.05
CA ASN A 626 -3.84 -2.41 19.01
C ASN A 626 -4.73 -3.48 19.69
N GLN A 627 -4.19 -4.15 20.71
CA GLN A 627 -4.88 -5.18 21.51
C GLN A 627 -6.03 -4.64 22.40
N THR A 628 -6.36 -3.35 22.33
CA THR A 628 -7.48 -2.75 23.10
C THR A 628 -8.77 -2.62 22.29
N VAL A 629 -8.67 -2.56 20.96
CA VAL A 629 -9.82 -2.39 20.05
C VAL A 629 -10.31 -3.75 19.57
N ALA A 630 -11.61 -4.01 19.75
CA ALA A 630 -12.26 -5.22 19.24
C ALA A 630 -12.49 -5.13 17.73
N LYS A 631 -12.07 -6.13 16.97
CA LYS A 631 -11.98 -6.09 15.49
C LYS A 631 -12.99 -7.02 14.82
N TYR A 632 -13.17 -6.86 13.51
CA TYR A 632 -13.74 -7.90 12.65
C TYR A 632 -12.83 -8.16 11.45
N GLY A 633 -12.88 -9.38 10.92
CA GLY A 633 -12.25 -9.79 9.67
C GLY A 633 -13.28 -10.28 8.65
N VAL A 634 -12.84 -10.53 7.42
CA VAL A 634 -13.69 -10.84 6.25
C VAL A 634 -13.20 -12.11 5.53
N GLU A 635 -14.13 -12.80 4.86
CA GLU A 635 -13.82 -13.85 3.87
C GLU A 635 -13.17 -13.24 2.60
N LEU A 636 -12.44 -14.05 1.83
CA LEU A 636 -11.82 -13.60 0.58
C LEU A 636 -12.74 -13.75 -0.63
N THR A 637 -13.72 -14.65 -0.59
CA THR A 637 -14.49 -15.10 -1.75
C THR A 637 -15.98 -15.21 -1.44
N ASP A 638 -16.85 -14.71 -2.32
CA ASP A 638 -18.26 -15.10 -2.28
C ASP A 638 -18.46 -16.41 -3.04
N GLU A 639 -18.58 -17.51 -2.30
CA GLU A 639 -18.74 -18.87 -2.86
C GLU A 639 -20.14 -19.17 -3.43
N ILE A 640 -21.12 -18.28 -3.23
CA ILE A 640 -22.52 -18.49 -3.66
C ILE A 640 -22.82 -17.70 -4.93
N GLY A 641 -22.28 -16.49 -5.04
CA GLY A 641 -22.55 -15.57 -6.13
C GLY A 641 -23.89 -14.83 -5.97
N GLY A 642 -24.30 -14.15 -7.05
CA GLY A 642 -25.45 -13.24 -7.03
C GLY A 642 -26.78 -13.92 -6.71
N LEU A 643 -27.44 -13.48 -5.63
CA LEU A 643 -28.76 -13.93 -5.20
C LEU A 643 -29.75 -12.76 -5.08
N PRO A 644 -31.07 -12.99 -5.20
CA PRO A 644 -32.06 -12.01 -4.74
C PRO A 644 -31.92 -11.80 -3.22
N TYR A 645 -32.22 -10.60 -2.72
CA TYR A 645 -32.05 -10.29 -1.30
C TYR A 645 -32.85 -11.23 -0.38
N GLY A 646 -34.10 -11.50 -0.75
CA GLY A 646 -35.00 -12.42 -0.04
C GLY A 646 -36.04 -11.72 0.83
N SER A 647 -36.66 -12.47 1.73
CA SER A 647 -37.64 -11.97 2.70
C SER A 647 -37.12 -12.18 4.13
N PRO A 648 -36.42 -11.21 4.73
CA PRO A 648 -35.94 -11.33 6.10
C PRO A 648 -37.11 -11.43 7.10
N ALA A 649 -36.91 -12.14 8.20
CA ALA A 649 -37.91 -12.35 9.25
C ALA A 649 -38.08 -11.12 10.19
N GLY A 650 -37.20 -10.13 10.05
CA GLY A 650 -37.20 -8.84 10.74
C GLY A 650 -36.07 -7.97 10.18
N GLU A 651 -36.10 -6.67 10.45
CA GLU A 651 -35.13 -5.71 9.92
C GLU A 651 -34.60 -4.78 11.03
N SER A 652 -33.39 -4.24 10.84
CA SER A 652 -32.70 -3.38 11.79
C SER A 652 -31.94 -2.27 11.05
N SER A 653 -31.99 -1.05 11.58
CA SER A 653 -31.30 0.13 11.03
C SER A 653 -29.95 0.41 11.69
N ASP A 654 -29.39 -0.51 12.48
CA ASP A 654 -28.06 -0.36 13.06
C ASP A 654 -27.01 -0.48 11.94
N ALA A 655 -26.32 0.62 11.65
CA ALA A 655 -25.31 0.66 10.61
C ALA A 655 -23.96 0.03 11.01
N LYS A 656 -23.77 -0.33 12.29
CA LYS A 656 -22.48 -0.76 12.86
C LYS A 656 -22.49 -2.20 13.36
N ASN A 657 -23.65 -2.78 13.70
CA ASN A 657 -23.78 -4.11 14.28
C ASN A 657 -24.34 -5.17 13.30
N GLY A 658 -23.53 -5.65 12.36
CA GLY A 658 -23.99 -6.64 11.36
C GLY A 658 -24.43 -7.97 11.96
N ARG A 659 -23.85 -8.41 13.08
CA ARG A 659 -24.23 -9.68 13.73
C ARG A 659 -25.63 -9.58 14.33
N GLY A 660 -25.91 -8.50 15.07
CA GLY A 660 -27.24 -8.24 15.64
C GLY A 660 -28.31 -8.08 14.56
N ASN A 661 -27.96 -7.44 13.43
CA ASN A 661 -28.84 -7.34 12.28
C ASN A 661 -29.12 -8.72 11.65
N THR A 662 -28.07 -9.52 11.38
CA THR A 662 -28.20 -10.86 10.81
C THR A 662 -29.10 -11.75 11.69
N ILE A 663 -28.92 -11.73 13.01
CA ILE A 663 -29.81 -12.45 13.96
C ILE A 663 -31.27 -11.99 13.82
N THR A 664 -31.48 -10.68 13.63
CA THR A 664 -32.81 -10.08 13.43
C THR A 664 -33.44 -10.46 12.08
N GLU A 665 -32.62 -10.65 11.04
CA GLU A 665 -33.02 -11.04 9.69
C GLU A 665 -33.33 -12.55 9.59
N ILE A 666 -32.54 -13.43 10.22
CA ILE A 666 -32.75 -14.88 10.15
C ILE A 666 -33.85 -15.36 11.12
N ARG A 667 -33.87 -14.85 12.36
CA ARG A 667 -34.71 -15.33 13.49
C ARG A 667 -34.76 -16.87 13.61
N ASN A 668 -35.83 -17.49 13.10
CA ASN A 668 -36.09 -18.93 13.17
C ASN A 668 -35.77 -19.65 11.84
N ASN A 669 -35.39 -18.92 10.79
CA ASN A 669 -35.13 -19.44 9.45
C ASN A 669 -33.68 -19.93 9.29
N THR A 670 -33.19 -20.67 10.29
CA THR A 670 -31.78 -21.06 10.42
C THR A 670 -31.46 -22.44 9.83
N GLY A 671 -32.46 -23.15 9.30
CA GLY A 671 -32.32 -24.42 8.58
C GLY A 671 -32.22 -24.26 7.05
N ALA A 672 -31.67 -23.14 6.58
CA ALA A 672 -31.58 -22.81 5.15
C ALA A 672 -30.39 -23.44 4.41
N VAL A 673 -29.45 -24.06 5.15
CA VAL A 673 -28.23 -24.66 4.61
C VAL A 673 -28.48 -26.10 4.17
N ASN A 674 -28.05 -26.44 2.97
CA ASN A 674 -28.07 -27.81 2.45
C ASN A 674 -26.74 -28.50 2.77
N TRP A 675 -26.60 -29.03 3.98
CA TRP A 675 -25.35 -29.59 4.51
C TRP A 675 -24.68 -30.63 3.60
N ALA A 676 -25.46 -31.50 2.96
CA ALA A 676 -24.94 -32.52 2.03
C ALA A 676 -24.22 -31.94 0.80
N MET A 677 -24.47 -30.67 0.46
CA MET A 677 -23.89 -29.96 -0.68
C MET A 677 -23.08 -28.73 -0.26
N ASN A 678 -22.95 -28.43 1.03
CA ASN A 678 -22.29 -27.21 1.53
C ASN A 678 -20.77 -27.40 1.69
N GLY A 679 -20.06 -27.35 0.58
CA GLY A 679 -18.60 -27.53 0.51
C GLY A 679 -18.16 -27.96 -0.89
N PHE A 680 -17.18 -28.84 -0.96
CA PHE A 680 -16.56 -29.35 -2.19
C PHE A 680 -16.70 -30.86 -2.33
N LEU A 681 -17.12 -31.31 -3.51
CA LEU A 681 -17.40 -32.72 -3.85
C LEU A 681 -16.43 -33.23 -4.91
N LEU A 682 -16.19 -34.54 -4.95
CA LEU A 682 -15.37 -35.16 -6.00
C LEU A 682 -16.15 -35.25 -7.31
N ASP A 683 -15.47 -34.91 -8.40
CA ASP A 683 -15.99 -35.12 -9.75
C ASP A 683 -16.19 -36.62 -10.07
N ASP A 684 -16.85 -36.93 -11.18
CA ASP A 684 -17.12 -38.32 -11.59
C ASP A 684 -15.85 -39.19 -11.72
N THR A 685 -14.67 -38.57 -11.94
CA THR A 685 -13.38 -39.27 -12.06
C THR A 685 -12.56 -39.37 -10.77
N ASP A 686 -13.07 -38.84 -9.65
CA ASP A 686 -12.36 -38.69 -8.37
C ASP A 686 -11.00 -37.93 -8.48
N SER A 687 -10.82 -37.10 -9.51
CA SER A 687 -9.56 -36.39 -9.81
C SER A 687 -9.61 -34.89 -9.52
N LYS A 688 -10.80 -34.31 -9.33
CA LYS A 688 -11.01 -32.89 -9.03
C LYS A 688 -12.04 -32.70 -7.93
N LEU A 689 -11.92 -31.56 -7.26
CA LEU A 689 -12.91 -31.06 -6.30
C LEU A 689 -13.70 -29.93 -6.96
N GLU A 690 -15.03 -30.03 -6.95
CA GLU A 690 -15.94 -28.99 -7.45
C GLU A 690 -16.81 -28.45 -6.30
N ALA A 691 -17.06 -27.14 -6.28
CA ALA A 691 -17.98 -26.53 -5.33
C ALA A 691 -19.42 -27.10 -5.50
N GLY A 692 -20.07 -27.44 -4.39
CA GLY A 692 -21.42 -27.97 -4.37
C GLY A 692 -22.44 -26.97 -4.92
N LYS A 693 -23.18 -27.37 -5.96
CA LYS A 693 -24.03 -26.47 -6.79
C LYS A 693 -25.33 -25.99 -6.13
N LYS A 694 -25.61 -26.39 -4.89
CA LYS A 694 -26.85 -26.09 -4.13
C LYS A 694 -26.58 -26.00 -2.63
N ARG A 695 -25.77 -25.04 -2.20
CA ARG A 695 -25.37 -24.88 -0.77
C ARG A 695 -26.51 -24.38 0.13
N LEU A 696 -27.50 -23.68 -0.44
CA LEU A 696 -28.77 -23.33 0.21
C LEU A 696 -29.89 -24.28 -0.24
N THR A 697 -30.98 -24.39 0.53
CA THR A 697 -32.18 -25.10 0.09
C THR A 697 -32.94 -24.29 -0.97
N THR A 698 -33.66 -24.97 -1.88
CA THR A 698 -34.28 -24.34 -3.06
C THR A 698 -35.36 -23.30 -2.73
N ASP A 699 -36.02 -23.39 -1.57
CA ASP A 699 -37.00 -22.38 -1.13
C ASP A 699 -36.34 -21.18 -0.41
N THR A 700 -35.01 -21.21 -0.21
CA THR A 700 -34.23 -20.27 0.61
C THR A 700 -32.96 -19.74 -0.08
N GLU A 701 -32.94 -19.69 -1.41
CA GLU A 701 -31.84 -19.12 -2.23
C GLU A 701 -31.84 -17.57 -2.13
N TRP A 702 -31.62 -17.04 -0.91
CA TRP A 702 -31.72 -15.63 -0.55
C TRP A 702 -30.42 -15.10 0.06
N ALA A 703 -30.02 -13.90 -0.34
CA ALA A 703 -28.79 -13.26 0.16
C ALA A 703 -28.79 -13.05 1.68
N CYS A 704 -29.94 -12.72 2.28
CA CYS A 704 -30.08 -12.56 3.75
C CYS A 704 -29.88 -13.86 4.55
N LEU A 705 -29.84 -15.02 3.90
CA LEU A 705 -29.57 -16.33 4.50
C LEU A 705 -28.22 -16.92 4.07
N ALA A 706 -27.56 -16.35 3.07
CA ALA A 706 -26.36 -16.91 2.46
C ALA A 706 -25.14 -16.95 3.40
N CYS A 707 -25.07 -16.08 4.40
CA CYS A 707 -24.02 -16.14 5.42
C CYS A 707 -24.08 -17.42 6.27
N LEU A 708 -25.24 -18.09 6.38
CA LEU A 708 -25.38 -19.34 7.12
C LEU A 708 -24.52 -20.47 6.53
N THR A 709 -24.21 -20.45 5.23
CA THR A 709 -23.36 -21.47 4.60
C THR A 709 -21.90 -21.42 5.08
N ARG A 710 -21.45 -20.29 5.64
CA ARG A 710 -20.11 -20.10 6.24
C ARG A 710 -20.02 -20.60 7.68
N ASN A 711 -21.14 -20.99 8.28
CA ASN A 711 -21.23 -21.45 9.66
C ASN A 711 -21.29 -22.97 9.74
N ARG A 712 -21.17 -23.52 10.95
CA ARG A 712 -21.15 -24.97 11.20
C ARG A 712 -22.18 -25.33 12.25
N ASP A 713 -23.06 -26.27 11.90
CA ASP A 713 -23.95 -26.96 12.83
C ASP A 713 -23.10 -27.91 13.69
N PHE A 714 -22.78 -27.50 14.92
CA PHE A 714 -21.95 -28.26 15.86
C PHE A 714 -22.69 -29.45 16.44
N ASN A 715 -24.01 -29.31 16.62
CA ASN A 715 -24.83 -30.28 17.35
C ASN A 715 -25.50 -31.34 16.45
N GLY A 716 -25.76 -31.01 15.18
CA GLY A 716 -26.32 -31.87 14.14
C GLY A 716 -27.84 -31.79 13.98
N ASP A 717 -28.52 -30.77 14.51
CA ASP A 717 -29.98 -30.62 14.40
C ASP A 717 -30.45 -30.00 13.06
N GLY A 718 -29.51 -29.66 12.18
CA GLY A 718 -29.74 -29.09 10.86
C GLY A 718 -29.92 -27.58 10.84
N LYS A 719 -29.70 -26.88 11.96
CA LYS A 719 -29.87 -25.44 12.09
C LYS A 719 -28.60 -24.74 12.59
N ILE A 720 -28.60 -23.43 12.47
CA ILE A 720 -27.63 -22.55 13.13
C ILE A 720 -28.28 -21.91 14.36
N THR A 721 -27.67 -22.10 15.52
CA THR A 721 -27.97 -21.42 16.79
C THR A 721 -27.05 -20.21 17.00
N ASP A 722 -27.18 -19.49 18.12
CA ASP A 722 -26.41 -18.26 18.36
C ASP A 722 -24.90 -18.52 18.49
N ASP A 723 -24.47 -19.57 19.20
CA ASP A 723 -23.04 -19.93 19.34
C ASP A 723 -22.42 -20.56 18.06
N GLU A 724 -23.28 -20.99 17.13
CA GLU A 724 -22.93 -21.45 15.79
C GLU A 724 -22.85 -20.28 14.78
N LEU A 725 -23.53 -19.15 15.02
CA LEU A 725 -23.47 -17.95 14.17
C LEU A 725 -22.22 -17.10 14.45
N ARG A 726 -21.13 -17.52 13.81
CA ARG A 726 -19.78 -16.97 13.91
C ARG A 726 -19.37 -16.06 12.75
N TRP A 727 -19.96 -16.31 11.59
CA TRP A 727 -19.81 -15.57 10.34
C TRP A 727 -21.17 -14.97 9.94
N TYR A 728 -21.22 -13.67 9.65
CA TYR A 728 -22.47 -12.93 9.50
C TYR A 728 -22.38 -11.85 8.41
N THR A 729 -23.53 -11.36 7.93
CA THR A 729 -23.57 -10.31 6.90
C THR A 729 -23.27 -8.94 7.53
N PRO A 730 -22.23 -8.21 7.09
CA PRO A 730 -21.82 -6.95 7.70
C PRO A 730 -22.91 -5.86 7.57
N ALA A 731 -22.95 -4.97 8.56
CA ALA A 731 -23.73 -3.74 8.47
C ALA A 731 -23.05 -2.72 7.54
N ARG A 732 -23.78 -1.68 7.12
CA ARG A 732 -23.29 -0.67 6.16
C ARG A 732 -21.91 -0.10 6.51
N ASP A 733 -21.72 0.37 7.75
CA ASP A 733 -20.46 1.01 8.15
C ASP A 733 -19.32 -0.01 8.26
N GLN A 734 -19.63 -1.30 8.47
CA GLN A 734 -18.62 -2.36 8.38
C GLN A 734 -18.22 -2.63 6.91
N MET A 735 -19.18 -2.59 5.98
CA MET A 735 -18.86 -2.72 4.56
C MET A 735 -18.07 -1.50 4.04
N LEU A 736 -18.42 -0.29 4.47
CA LEU A 736 -17.63 0.92 4.20
C LEU A 736 -16.23 0.86 4.84
N GLY A 737 -16.07 0.19 5.99
CA GLY A 737 -14.76 -0.11 6.58
C GLY A 737 -13.89 -0.97 5.67
N LEU A 738 -14.46 -2.00 5.05
CA LEU A 738 -13.74 -2.83 4.06
C LEU A 738 -13.28 -2.01 2.85
N TRP A 739 -14.08 -1.04 2.38
CA TRP A 739 -13.63 -0.11 1.32
C TRP A 739 -12.53 0.85 1.79
N ILE A 740 -12.69 1.46 2.96
CA ILE A 740 -11.73 2.44 3.51
C ILE A 740 -10.37 1.77 3.74
N GLY A 741 -10.38 0.55 4.27
CA GLY A 741 -9.20 -0.27 4.58
C GLY A 741 -8.72 -1.19 3.45
N GLU A 742 -9.39 -1.21 2.29
CA GLU A 742 -9.17 -2.18 1.21
C GLU A 742 -7.71 -2.49 0.82
N PRO A 743 -6.75 -1.54 0.78
CA PRO A 743 -5.37 -1.81 0.37
C PRO A 743 -4.53 -2.56 1.39
N ALA A 744 -5.08 -2.81 2.58
CA ALA A 744 -4.55 -3.76 3.55
C ALA A 744 -5.12 -5.18 3.38
N LEU A 745 -6.12 -5.36 2.51
CA LEU A 745 -6.75 -6.64 2.23
C LEU A 745 -6.16 -7.24 0.94
N PRO A 746 -6.05 -8.58 0.83
CA PRO A 746 -5.71 -9.24 -0.43
C PRO A 746 -6.71 -8.87 -1.53
N ALA A 747 -6.25 -8.75 -2.79
CA ALA A 747 -7.08 -8.33 -3.92
C ALA A 747 -8.41 -9.09 -4.10
N LYS A 748 -8.49 -10.36 -3.68
CA LYS A 748 -9.75 -11.14 -3.67
C LYS A 748 -10.80 -10.58 -2.70
N ALA A 749 -10.38 -10.19 -1.49
CA ALA A 749 -11.26 -9.65 -0.44
C ALA A 749 -11.78 -8.24 -0.74
N ALA A 750 -11.25 -7.57 -1.79
CA ALA A 750 -11.81 -6.34 -2.31
C ALA A 750 -13.31 -6.48 -2.60
N LEU A 751 -14.06 -5.39 -2.39
CA LEU A 751 -15.50 -5.40 -2.68
C LEU A 751 -15.73 -5.61 -4.18
N TYR A 752 -14.95 -4.91 -5.02
CA TYR A 752 -14.91 -5.12 -6.46
C TYR A 752 -13.48 -5.51 -6.88
N PRO A 753 -13.22 -6.81 -7.19
CA PRO A 753 -11.87 -7.35 -7.42
C PRO A 753 -11.40 -7.24 -8.88
N TYR A 754 -11.97 -6.31 -9.65
CA TYR A 754 -11.64 -6.10 -11.07
C TYR A 754 -11.17 -4.67 -11.31
N SER A 755 -10.50 -4.42 -12.43
CA SER A 755 -10.19 -3.06 -12.85
C SER A 755 -11.46 -2.26 -13.14
N THR A 756 -11.47 -1.03 -12.64
CA THR A 756 -12.47 0.01 -12.92
C THR A 756 -12.13 0.84 -14.17
N GLU A 757 -10.95 0.65 -14.76
CA GLU A 757 -10.53 1.36 -15.96
C GLU A 757 -11.38 0.97 -17.18
N GLY A 758 -11.77 1.96 -17.98
CA GLY A 758 -12.49 1.72 -19.24
C GLY A 758 -13.94 1.25 -19.10
N MET A 759 -14.43 1.02 -17.87
CA MET A 759 -15.82 0.64 -17.57
C MET A 759 -16.82 1.58 -18.26
N GLU A 760 -17.87 1.00 -18.84
CA GLU A 760 -18.97 1.73 -19.47
C GLU A 760 -20.22 1.67 -18.58
N ARG A 761 -20.92 2.81 -18.49
CA ARG A 761 -22.06 2.99 -17.61
C ARG A 761 -23.24 2.07 -17.98
N PRO A 762 -23.96 1.46 -17.00
CA PRO A 762 -25.19 0.74 -17.28
C PRO A 762 -26.26 1.64 -17.92
N SER A 763 -27.08 1.06 -18.80
CA SER A 763 -28.20 1.76 -19.45
C SER A 763 -29.31 2.15 -18.49
N ASN A 764 -29.46 1.42 -17.37
CA ASN A 764 -30.27 1.80 -16.23
C ASN A 764 -29.38 2.43 -15.16
N ASN A 765 -29.47 3.75 -14.98
CA ASN A 765 -28.67 4.52 -14.03
C ASN A 765 -29.02 4.30 -12.54
N SER A 766 -30.05 3.49 -12.25
CA SER A 766 -30.51 3.17 -10.90
C SER A 766 -30.11 1.75 -10.46
N GLN A 767 -29.33 1.03 -11.28
CA GLN A 767 -28.79 -0.30 -10.98
C GLN A 767 -27.27 -0.25 -10.88
N SER A 768 -26.73 -0.95 -9.88
CA SER A 768 -25.29 -1.21 -9.75
C SER A 768 -24.89 -2.38 -10.65
N LEU A 769 -23.66 -2.37 -11.15
CA LEU A 769 -23.07 -3.51 -11.86
C LEU A 769 -22.53 -4.58 -10.90
N TYR A 770 -22.13 -4.21 -9.69
CA TYR A 770 -21.66 -5.14 -8.66
C TYR A 770 -22.28 -4.81 -7.29
N PRO A 771 -23.61 -5.00 -7.13
CA PRO A 771 -24.30 -4.74 -5.88
C PRO A 771 -23.90 -5.78 -4.82
N ILE A 772 -23.46 -5.32 -3.64
CA ILE A 772 -23.22 -6.17 -2.47
C ILE A 772 -24.20 -5.79 -1.37
N PHE A 773 -24.90 -6.77 -0.80
CA PHE A 773 -25.87 -6.53 0.26
C PHE A 773 -25.23 -6.29 1.62
N THR A 774 -25.87 -5.42 2.41
CA THR A 774 -25.61 -5.21 3.84
C THR A 774 -26.81 -5.72 4.66
N SER A 775 -26.58 -5.99 5.94
CA SER A 775 -27.64 -6.31 6.90
C SER A 775 -28.33 -5.05 7.47
N THR A 776 -28.05 -3.85 6.95
CA THR A 776 -28.66 -2.60 7.44
C THR A 776 -29.88 -2.19 6.61
N TYR A 777 -31.04 -2.11 7.25
CA TYR A 777 -32.24 -1.48 6.70
C TYR A 777 -32.32 -0.01 7.13
N GLY A 778 -31.73 0.87 6.32
CA GLY A 778 -31.87 2.32 6.46
C GLY A 778 -33.29 2.81 6.14
N ASP A 779 -33.50 4.14 6.19
CA ASP A 779 -34.79 4.74 5.81
C ASP A 779 -35.18 4.34 4.38
N ASN A 780 -36.31 3.64 4.23
CA ASN A 780 -36.77 3.01 2.97
C ASN A 780 -35.70 2.11 2.31
N GLY A 781 -34.88 1.42 3.12
CA GLY A 781 -33.86 0.48 2.67
C GLY A 781 -32.59 1.12 2.10
N ILE A 782 -32.39 2.44 2.18
CA ILE A 782 -31.30 3.16 1.49
C ILE A 782 -29.86 2.72 1.85
N ASP A 783 -29.69 1.96 2.94
CA ASP A 783 -28.39 1.44 3.41
C ASP A 783 -28.12 -0.01 2.96
N ARG A 784 -29.05 -0.62 2.20
CA ARG A 784 -29.11 -2.07 1.96
C ARG A 784 -28.08 -2.60 0.95
N VAL A 785 -27.58 -1.76 0.05
CA VAL A 785 -26.66 -2.16 -1.04
C VAL A 785 -25.46 -1.21 -1.11
N ILE A 786 -24.25 -1.75 -1.14
CA ILE A 786 -23.04 -1.03 -1.59
C ILE A 786 -22.85 -1.28 -3.09
N TRP A 787 -22.54 -0.23 -3.84
CA TRP A 787 -22.22 -0.31 -5.27
C TRP A 787 -20.70 -0.48 -5.37
N ALA A 788 -20.22 -1.72 -5.33
CA ALA A 788 -18.80 -1.99 -5.06
C ALA A 788 -17.87 -1.46 -6.16
N GLU A 789 -18.35 -1.37 -7.41
CA GLU A 789 -17.64 -0.76 -8.52
C GLU A 789 -17.37 0.74 -8.31
N GLU A 790 -18.19 1.42 -7.51
CA GLU A 790 -18.02 2.83 -7.11
C GLU A 790 -17.33 2.98 -5.74
N GLY A 791 -17.05 1.87 -5.05
CA GLY A 791 -16.33 1.82 -3.78
C GLY A 791 -17.17 2.17 -2.55
N CYS A 792 -17.51 3.46 -2.37
CA CYS A 792 -18.23 3.96 -1.19
C CYS A 792 -19.65 4.47 -1.45
N THR A 793 -20.18 4.32 -2.67
CA THR A 793 -21.59 4.61 -2.97
C THR A 793 -22.47 3.53 -2.37
N PHE A 794 -23.60 3.92 -1.77
CA PHE A 794 -24.60 3.00 -1.25
C PHE A 794 -26.01 3.43 -1.65
N GLY A 795 -26.99 2.53 -1.50
CA GLY A 795 -28.37 2.78 -1.87
C GLY A 795 -29.33 1.65 -1.52
N SER A 796 -30.59 1.82 -1.95
CA SER A 796 -31.66 0.85 -1.76
C SER A 796 -31.45 -0.47 -2.50
N ASP A 797 -32.13 -1.53 -2.05
CA ASP A 797 -32.26 -2.83 -2.71
C ASP A 797 -32.69 -2.76 -4.19
N TYR A 798 -33.39 -1.70 -4.63
CA TYR A 798 -33.65 -1.43 -6.04
C TYR A 798 -32.40 -1.39 -6.93
N ALA A 799 -31.21 -1.12 -6.38
CA ALA A 799 -29.95 -1.17 -7.11
C ALA A 799 -29.52 -2.60 -7.49
N ALA A 800 -30.08 -3.61 -6.81
CA ALA A 800 -29.75 -5.03 -6.92
C ALA A 800 -30.92 -5.88 -7.46
N GLN A 801 -31.77 -5.31 -8.33
CA GLN A 801 -32.96 -5.98 -8.88
C GLN A 801 -32.68 -7.32 -9.59
N ASN A 802 -31.48 -7.50 -10.14
CA ASN A 802 -31.05 -8.73 -10.81
C ASN A 802 -30.37 -9.73 -9.86
N GLY A 803 -30.44 -9.48 -8.55
CA GLY A 803 -29.61 -10.11 -7.53
C GLY A 803 -28.34 -9.31 -7.21
N GLY A 804 -27.66 -9.72 -6.15
CA GLY A 804 -26.42 -9.13 -5.66
C GLY A 804 -25.64 -10.10 -4.78
N TYR A 805 -24.38 -9.75 -4.54
CA TYR A 805 -23.40 -10.58 -3.86
C TYR A 805 -23.47 -10.41 -2.33
N VAL A 806 -22.84 -11.36 -1.63
CA VAL A 806 -22.69 -11.30 -0.17
C VAL A 806 -21.20 -11.28 0.19
N ARG A 807 -20.89 -10.68 1.33
CA ARG A 807 -19.65 -10.90 2.07
C ARG A 807 -20.02 -11.35 3.48
N ALA A 808 -19.32 -12.34 4.02
CA ALA A 808 -19.38 -12.69 5.43
C ALA A 808 -18.20 -12.07 6.19
N VAL A 809 -18.48 -11.58 7.40
CA VAL A 809 -17.48 -11.10 8.35
C VAL A 809 -17.59 -11.84 9.69
N ARG A 810 -16.51 -11.81 10.46
CA ARG A 810 -16.37 -12.46 11.77
C ARG A 810 -15.82 -11.47 12.80
N ASN A 811 -16.46 -11.39 13.97
CA ASN A 811 -15.88 -10.66 15.10
C ASN A 811 -14.66 -11.42 15.64
N LEU A 812 -13.52 -10.74 15.75
CA LEU A 812 -12.24 -11.30 16.17
C LEU A 812 -11.94 -11.07 17.66
N GLY A 813 -12.68 -10.16 18.30
CA GLY A 813 -12.37 -9.65 19.63
C GLY A 813 -11.21 -8.65 19.59
N ALA A 814 -10.75 -8.21 20.77
CA ALA A 814 -9.53 -7.39 20.90
C ALA A 814 -8.28 -8.29 21.03
N THR A 815 -8.44 -9.38 21.79
CA THR A 815 -7.54 -10.54 21.87
C THR A 815 -8.30 -11.81 21.46
N PRO A 816 -7.62 -12.87 20.98
CA PRO A 816 -8.29 -14.11 20.58
C PRO A 816 -9.00 -14.81 21.74
N SER A 817 -10.22 -15.33 21.51
CA SER A 817 -10.97 -16.08 22.53
C SER A 817 -12.09 -16.92 21.92
N LYS A 818 -12.58 -17.94 22.66
CA LYS A 818 -13.67 -18.82 22.19
C LYS A 818 -14.99 -18.07 21.94
N THR A 819 -15.24 -16.98 22.66
CA THR A 819 -16.47 -16.16 22.59
C THR A 819 -16.25 -14.81 21.88
N SER A 820 -15.12 -14.62 21.19
CA SER A 820 -14.82 -13.38 20.47
C SER A 820 -15.88 -13.04 19.41
N TYR A 821 -16.59 -14.04 18.88
CA TYR A 821 -17.69 -13.87 17.94
C TYR A 821 -18.87 -13.05 18.52
N GLU A 822 -19.09 -13.14 19.84
CA GLU A 822 -20.17 -12.45 20.56
C GLU A 822 -19.86 -10.97 20.77
N THR A 823 -18.57 -10.60 20.84
CA THR A 823 -18.13 -9.23 21.12
C THR A 823 -18.29 -8.38 19.86
N PRO A 824 -19.17 -7.37 19.84
CA PRO A 824 -19.30 -6.50 18.66
C PRO A 824 -17.99 -5.77 18.40
N ALA A 825 -17.57 -5.72 17.14
CA ALA A 825 -16.41 -4.95 16.77
C ALA A 825 -16.61 -3.45 17.06
N GLN A 826 -15.54 -2.82 17.53
CA GLN A 826 -15.49 -1.38 17.79
C GLN A 826 -15.13 -0.62 16.50
N PRO A 827 -15.41 0.69 16.43
CA PRO A 827 -15.05 1.50 15.27
C PRO A 827 -13.54 1.47 14.98
N TYR A 828 -13.19 1.36 13.70
CA TYR A 828 -11.83 1.52 13.16
C TYR A 828 -11.35 2.99 13.14
N TYR A 829 -11.95 3.85 13.95
CA TYR A 829 -11.69 5.28 14.05
C TYR A 829 -12.10 5.84 15.41
N GLN A 830 -11.58 7.02 15.73
CA GLN A 830 -12.03 7.88 16.82
C GLN A 830 -12.31 9.29 16.29
N TYR A 831 -13.47 9.86 16.67
CA TYR A 831 -13.82 11.24 16.36
C TYR A 831 -13.84 12.10 17.62
N ASP A 832 -12.93 13.08 17.69
CA ASP A 832 -12.94 14.11 18.73
C ASP A 832 -13.76 15.31 18.25
N LYS A 833 -14.88 15.58 18.94
CA LYS A 833 -15.78 16.69 18.62
C LYS A 833 -15.20 18.08 18.94
N SER A 834 -14.25 18.16 19.87
CA SER A 834 -13.70 19.44 20.36
C SER A 834 -12.69 20.03 19.38
N THR A 835 -11.83 19.19 18.81
CA THR A 835 -10.86 19.53 17.76
C THR A 835 -11.39 19.29 16.35
N ARG A 836 -12.48 18.51 16.21
CA ARG A 836 -13.05 18.00 14.96
C ARG A 836 -12.05 17.13 14.17
N THR A 837 -11.25 16.33 14.88
CA THR A 837 -10.31 15.38 14.27
C THR A 837 -10.88 13.98 14.19
N ILE A 838 -10.69 13.32 13.05
CA ILE A 838 -10.84 11.88 12.88
C ILE A 838 -9.45 11.26 12.90
N GLU A 839 -9.24 10.29 13.78
CA GLU A 839 -8.06 9.43 13.85
C GLU A 839 -8.47 8.01 13.50
N VAL A 840 -7.64 7.25 12.78
CA VAL A 840 -7.99 5.90 12.28
C VAL A 840 -7.07 4.81 12.82
N PHE A 841 -7.65 3.63 13.06
CA PHE A 841 -6.99 2.47 13.65
C PHE A 841 -6.78 1.37 12.60
N LEU A 842 -6.13 1.73 11.50
CA LEU A 842 -5.84 0.85 10.36
C LEU A 842 -4.35 0.48 10.36
N THR A 843 -4.02 -0.66 9.76
CA THR A 843 -2.62 -0.97 9.42
C THR A 843 -2.08 0.02 8.39
N ASP A 844 -0.77 0.29 8.41
CA ASP A 844 -0.14 1.34 7.60
C ASP A 844 -0.28 1.10 6.08
N ASN A 845 -0.44 -0.15 5.63
CA ASN A 845 -0.79 -0.47 4.25
C ASN A 845 -2.13 0.15 3.77
N ALA A 846 -3.08 0.39 4.67
CA ALA A 846 -4.32 1.10 4.33
C ALA A 846 -4.19 2.63 4.33
N LEU A 847 -3.04 3.17 4.77
CA LEU A 847 -2.80 4.61 4.93
C LEU A 847 -1.93 5.17 3.79
N ARG A 848 -1.93 6.50 3.69
CA ARG A 848 -0.92 7.29 2.95
C ARG A 848 -0.08 8.10 3.93
N SER A 849 1.05 8.65 3.49
CA SER A 849 1.81 9.65 4.26
C SER A 849 1.08 11.00 4.39
N PHE A 850 1.56 11.81 5.34
CA PHE A 850 1.10 13.18 5.60
C PHE A 850 1.23 14.07 4.34
N SER A 851 0.30 15.01 4.17
CA SER A 851 0.39 16.08 3.19
C SER A 851 0.19 17.47 3.82
N TYR A 852 1.13 18.37 3.54
CA TYR A 852 1.06 19.78 3.92
C TYR A 852 0.11 20.61 3.05
N ARG A 853 -0.39 20.04 1.94
CA ARG A 853 -1.02 20.76 0.82
C ARG A 853 -2.13 19.92 0.16
N GLU A 854 -2.72 20.42 -0.92
CA GLU A 854 -3.71 19.68 -1.72
C GLU A 854 -3.14 18.35 -2.25
N LEU A 855 -3.95 17.30 -2.27
CA LEU A 855 -3.52 15.98 -2.74
C LEU A 855 -3.37 15.99 -4.27
N ALA A 856 -2.37 15.28 -4.81
CA ALA A 856 -2.22 15.19 -6.27
C ALA A 856 -3.47 14.57 -6.94
N PRO A 857 -3.82 14.96 -8.19
CA PRO A 857 -4.96 14.41 -8.92
C PRO A 857 -4.96 12.88 -8.94
N HIS A 858 -6.06 12.24 -8.53
CA HIS A 858 -6.10 10.78 -8.31
C HIS A 858 -7.51 10.20 -8.45
N HIS A 859 -7.57 8.90 -8.75
CA HIS A 859 -8.79 8.09 -8.85
C HIS A 859 -8.98 7.19 -7.61
N GLU A 860 -10.11 6.50 -7.52
CA GLU A 860 -10.62 5.77 -6.34
C GLU A 860 -9.73 4.64 -5.80
N ARG A 861 -8.83 4.11 -6.63
CA ARG A 861 -7.90 3.03 -6.27
C ARG A 861 -6.46 3.49 -6.07
N SER A 862 -6.16 4.75 -6.36
CA SER A 862 -4.81 5.29 -6.16
C SER A 862 -4.44 5.29 -4.68
N VAL A 863 -3.15 5.08 -4.36
CA VAL A 863 -2.60 5.22 -3.00
C VAL A 863 -2.94 6.59 -2.37
N ILE A 864 -3.09 7.64 -3.19
CA ILE A 864 -3.46 8.99 -2.74
C ILE A 864 -4.90 9.06 -2.21
N ASN A 865 -5.79 8.12 -2.59
CA ASN A 865 -7.14 8.02 -2.05
C ASN A 865 -7.20 7.38 -0.65
N ARG A 866 -6.09 6.83 -0.15
CA ARG A 866 -6.01 6.32 1.23
C ARG A 866 -6.18 7.48 2.23
N PRO A 867 -6.80 7.27 3.40
CA PRO A 867 -6.78 8.29 4.45
C PRO A 867 -5.38 8.46 5.03
N TYR A 868 -5.06 9.64 5.55
CA TYR A 868 -3.95 9.78 6.49
C TYR A 868 -4.39 9.39 7.91
N LYS A 869 -3.44 9.02 8.77
CA LYS A 869 -3.68 8.51 10.14
C LYS A 869 -4.59 9.41 10.98
N LYS A 870 -4.48 10.74 10.81
CA LYS A 870 -5.30 11.71 11.54
C LYS A 870 -5.53 13.00 10.74
N PHE A 871 -6.79 13.43 10.60
CA PHE A 871 -7.12 14.67 9.89
C PHE A 871 -8.19 15.48 10.63
N GLN A 872 -8.10 16.80 10.52
CA GLN A 872 -9.09 17.76 11.01
C GLN A 872 -10.10 18.09 9.91
N VAL A 873 -11.37 18.21 10.28
CA VAL A 873 -12.46 18.62 9.39
C VAL A 873 -12.85 20.08 9.66
N ALA A 874 -13.07 20.87 8.61
CA ALA A 874 -13.52 22.26 8.68
C ALA A 874 -14.94 22.38 9.24
N LYS A 875 -15.21 23.38 10.08
CA LYS A 875 -16.43 23.51 10.91
C LYS A 875 -17.73 23.67 10.12
N HIS A 876 -17.63 24.12 8.86
CA HIS A 876 -18.71 24.12 7.87
C HIS A 876 -18.09 24.15 6.46
N PRO A 877 -18.86 23.90 5.37
CA PRO A 877 -18.39 24.13 4.00
C PRO A 877 -17.91 25.57 3.79
N TYR A 878 -16.95 25.77 2.89
CA TYR A 878 -16.32 27.07 2.68
C TYR A 878 -17.34 28.10 2.16
N VAL A 879 -17.65 29.08 3.01
CA VAL A 879 -18.44 30.26 2.67
C VAL A 879 -17.63 31.54 2.88
N LYS A 880 -18.01 32.61 2.19
CA LYS A 880 -17.58 33.99 2.49
C LYS A 880 -18.81 34.86 2.74
N THR A 881 -18.72 35.79 3.69
CA THR A 881 -19.75 36.82 3.86
C THR A 881 -19.73 37.77 2.67
N GLN A 882 -20.84 37.91 1.97
CA GLN A 882 -20.98 38.74 0.79
C GLN A 882 -22.26 39.57 0.87
N THR A 883 -22.21 40.83 0.43
CA THR A 883 -23.40 41.69 0.32
C THR A 883 -23.87 41.72 -1.14
N ALA A 884 -25.16 41.45 -1.36
CA ALA A 884 -25.85 41.70 -2.62
C ALA A 884 -26.69 42.99 -2.51
N SER A 885 -26.81 43.73 -3.61
CA SER A 885 -27.54 45.00 -3.68
C SER A 885 -28.39 45.10 -4.95
N CYS A 886 -29.64 45.55 -4.80
CA CYS A 886 -30.58 45.74 -5.90
C CYS A 886 -31.13 47.17 -5.89
N GLY A 887 -31.12 47.84 -7.04
CA GLY A 887 -31.67 49.19 -7.20
C GLY A 887 -33.20 49.16 -7.17
N GLY A 888 -33.83 50.03 -6.37
CA GLY A 888 -35.28 50.01 -6.16
C GLY A 888 -36.10 50.31 -7.41
N HIS A 889 -37.31 49.73 -7.49
CA HIS A 889 -38.23 49.90 -8.62
C HIS A 889 -39.41 50.81 -8.29
N LEU A 890 -39.60 51.85 -9.12
CA LEU A 890 -40.69 52.86 -9.24
C LEU A 890 -41.34 53.51 -7.98
N VAL A 891 -41.36 52.86 -6.81
CA VAL A 891 -41.86 53.40 -5.54
C VAL A 891 -41.07 52.90 -4.31
N GLY A 892 -40.10 51.99 -4.49
CA GLY A 892 -39.27 51.42 -3.40
C GLY A 892 -37.81 51.89 -3.41
N GLY A 893 -37.16 51.88 -2.24
CA GLY A 893 -35.73 52.17 -2.08
C GLY A 893 -34.82 51.00 -2.50
N SER A 894 -33.49 51.21 -2.47
CA SER A 894 -32.51 50.14 -2.73
C SER A 894 -32.57 49.05 -1.66
N ASN A 895 -32.56 47.80 -2.09
CA ASN A 895 -32.54 46.63 -1.21
C ASN A 895 -31.12 46.05 -1.12
N THR A 896 -30.69 45.64 0.07
CA THR A 896 -29.37 45.05 0.32
C THR A 896 -29.49 43.87 1.28
N GLN A 897 -28.85 42.75 0.94
CA GLN A 897 -28.85 41.54 1.75
C GLN A 897 -27.42 41.03 1.91
N GLU A 898 -27.02 40.80 3.16
CA GLU A 898 -25.81 40.05 3.47
C GLU A 898 -26.14 38.56 3.51
N TYR A 899 -25.28 37.73 2.92
CA TYR A 899 -25.46 36.28 2.88
C TYR A 899 -24.10 35.56 2.94
N SER A 900 -24.12 34.31 3.39
CA SER A 900 -22.99 33.41 3.32
C SER A 900 -22.93 32.81 1.91
N GLN A 901 -21.99 33.29 1.09
CA GLN A 901 -21.76 32.82 -0.27
C GLN A 901 -20.95 31.52 -0.24
N LEU A 902 -21.57 30.41 -0.63
CA LEU A 902 -20.88 29.14 -0.86
C LEU A 902 -19.78 29.34 -1.92
N GLN A 903 -18.56 28.99 -1.57
CA GLN A 903 -17.43 29.01 -2.49
C GLN A 903 -17.47 27.71 -3.30
N THR A 904 -17.61 27.86 -4.62
CA THR A 904 -17.84 26.76 -5.56
C THR A 904 -16.79 26.71 -6.66
N MET A 905 -16.53 25.52 -7.19
CA MET A 905 -15.67 25.30 -8.36
C MET A 905 -16.23 24.22 -9.28
N SER A 906 -15.72 24.11 -10.50
CA SER A 906 -16.09 23.04 -11.42
C SER A 906 -15.52 21.69 -10.99
N ALA A 907 -16.12 20.59 -11.48
CA ALA A 907 -15.59 19.26 -11.20
C ALA A 907 -14.16 19.08 -11.73
N THR A 908 -13.85 19.59 -12.93
CA THR A 908 -12.50 19.54 -13.51
C THR A 908 -11.46 20.19 -12.60
N GLU A 909 -11.73 21.40 -12.11
CA GLU A 909 -10.81 22.06 -11.17
C GLU A 909 -10.69 21.27 -9.86
N ALA A 910 -11.80 20.76 -9.31
CA ALA A 910 -11.79 19.97 -8.08
C ALA A 910 -10.93 18.70 -8.18
N LYS A 911 -10.91 18.02 -9.35
CA LYS A 911 -10.14 16.78 -9.55
C LYS A 911 -8.70 17.01 -10.04
N GLU A 912 -8.47 18.02 -10.87
CA GLU A 912 -7.23 18.15 -11.66
C GLU A 912 -6.32 19.33 -11.25
N ALA A 913 -6.85 20.38 -10.60
CA ALA A 913 -6.03 21.55 -10.27
C ALA A 913 -4.95 21.22 -9.23
N VAL A 914 -3.75 21.81 -9.37
CA VAL A 914 -2.62 21.63 -8.42
C VAL A 914 -2.98 22.16 -7.03
N THR A 915 -3.70 23.28 -6.98
CA THR A 915 -4.28 23.87 -5.76
C THR A 915 -5.76 24.12 -5.98
N THR A 916 -6.58 23.89 -4.95
CA THR A 916 -8.03 24.18 -5.00
C THR A 916 -8.37 25.38 -4.12
N ILE A 917 -9.57 25.93 -4.27
CA ILE A 917 -10.03 27.06 -3.45
C ILE A 917 -10.11 26.71 -1.96
N ALA A 918 -10.16 25.42 -1.59
CA ALA A 918 -10.14 24.96 -0.20
C ALA A 918 -8.93 25.48 0.58
N SER A 919 -7.79 25.69 -0.09
CA SER A 919 -6.56 26.29 0.48
C SER A 919 -6.76 27.69 1.05
N GLN A 920 -7.82 28.39 0.64
CA GLN A 920 -8.15 29.73 1.11
C GLN A 920 -9.20 29.72 2.24
N TYR A 921 -9.63 28.55 2.74
CA TYR A 921 -10.59 28.48 3.84
C TYR A 921 -10.01 29.15 5.10
N PRO A 922 -10.63 30.23 5.62
CA PRO A 922 -10.02 31.06 6.67
C PRO A 922 -10.12 30.45 8.09
N GLY A 923 -10.88 29.36 8.25
CA GLY A 923 -11.35 28.88 9.54
C GLY A 923 -12.56 29.65 10.07
N ASP A 924 -13.30 29.00 10.96
CA ASP A 924 -14.41 29.55 11.77
C ASP A 924 -14.14 29.27 13.27
N GLY A 925 -12.93 29.62 13.70
CA GLY A 925 -12.48 29.51 15.09
C GLY A 925 -12.05 28.11 15.52
N GLU A 926 -11.74 27.19 14.60
CA GLU A 926 -11.13 25.91 14.95
C GLU A 926 -9.72 26.10 15.55
N ALA A 927 -9.33 25.20 16.45
CA ALA A 927 -7.98 25.21 17.00
C ALA A 927 -6.93 24.96 15.90
N SER A 928 -5.87 25.79 15.88
CA SER A 928 -4.73 25.61 14.98
C SER A 928 -3.80 24.52 15.49
N ILE A 929 -4.19 23.27 15.20
CA ILE A 929 -3.50 22.03 15.62
C ILE A 929 -2.61 21.42 14.54
N SER A 930 -2.48 22.08 13.39
CA SER A 930 -1.66 21.64 12.26
C SER A 930 -1.21 22.84 11.44
N ASN A 931 -0.02 22.73 10.84
CA ASN A 931 0.52 23.66 9.84
C ASN A 931 0.14 23.27 8.40
N ALA A 932 -0.54 22.13 8.18
CA ALA A 932 -1.06 21.77 6.87
C ALA A 932 -2.16 22.74 6.42
N VAL A 933 -2.13 23.06 5.12
CA VAL A 933 -3.12 23.90 4.45
C VAL A 933 -4.43 23.12 4.27
N TRP A 934 -5.57 23.82 4.37
CA TRP A 934 -6.88 23.24 4.07
C TRP A 934 -6.97 22.77 2.61
N ARG A 935 -7.58 21.61 2.38
CA ARG A 935 -7.68 20.96 1.07
C ARG A 935 -9.02 20.26 0.89
N LEU A 936 -9.33 19.80 -0.31
CA LEU A 936 -10.46 18.90 -0.51
C LEU A 936 -10.16 17.52 0.10
N PRO A 937 -11.14 16.87 0.75
CA PRO A 937 -10.99 15.48 1.20
C PRO A 937 -11.00 14.52 0.00
N ASN A 938 -10.24 13.43 0.13
CA ASN A 938 -10.40 12.29 -0.78
C ASN A 938 -11.67 11.48 -0.44
N GLN A 939 -11.98 10.49 -1.27
CA GLN A 939 -13.23 9.73 -1.17
C GLN A 939 -13.33 8.97 0.16
N ARG A 940 -12.20 8.43 0.66
CA ARG A 940 -12.18 7.66 1.90
C ARG A 940 -12.22 8.55 3.14
N GLU A 941 -11.64 9.74 3.10
CA GLU A 941 -11.80 10.76 4.12
C GLU A 941 -13.27 11.21 4.21
N LEU A 942 -13.97 11.40 3.08
CA LEU A 942 -15.41 11.64 3.08
C LEU A 942 -16.21 10.45 3.62
N ALA A 943 -15.87 9.22 3.23
CA ALA A 943 -16.52 8.01 3.77
C ALA A 943 -16.32 7.87 5.29
N LEU A 944 -15.12 8.18 5.80
CA LEU A 944 -14.83 8.28 7.24
C LEU A 944 -15.70 9.34 7.93
N MET A 945 -15.86 10.51 7.31
CA MET A 945 -16.75 11.56 7.82
C MET A 945 -18.23 11.13 7.86
N VAL A 946 -18.69 10.32 6.90
CA VAL A 946 -20.05 9.72 6.89
C VAL A 946 -20.25 8.79 8.10
N VAL A 947 -19.30 7.88 8.39
CA VAL A 947 -19.46 6.87 9.45
C VAL A 947 -19.13 7.38 10.86
N ALA A 948 -18.18 8.31 10.98
CA ALA A 948 -17.61 8.74 12.26
C ALA A 948 -18.33 9.94 12.89
N MET A 949 -18.83 10.87 12.07
CA MET A 949 -19.46 12.09 12.56
C MET A 949 -20.98 11.90 12.75
N PRO A 950 -21.59 12.49 13.80
CA PRO A 950 -23.03 12.41 14.03
C PRO A 950 -23.86 12.92 12.84
N ASN A 951 -25.07 12.39 12.67
CA ASN A 951 -26.07 12.86 11.70
C ASN A 951 -25.60 12.92 10.23
N TYR A 952 -24.54 12.17 9.90
CA TYR A 952 -23.79 12.21 8.64
C TYR A 952 -23.10 13.58 8.45
N MET A 953 -21.89 13.71 9.00
CA MET A 953 -21.01 14.89 8.95
C MET A 953 -21.38 16.12 9.83
N ASP A 954 -22.42 16.06 10.66
CA ASP A 954 -22.81 17.14 11.60
C ASP A 954 -23.17 18.50 10.94
N TYR A 955 -23.37 18.54 9.60
CA TYR A 955 -23.79 19.74 8.86
C TYR A 955 -25.28 19.67 8.51
N GLU A 956 -26.07 20.59 9.06
CA GLU A 956 -27.43 20.86 8.56
C GLU A 956 -27.36 21.82 7.37
N MET A 957 -27.03 21.28 6.20
CA MET A 957 -27.06 22.02 4.93
C MET A 957 -28.45 22.59 4.65
N ASP A 958 -29.52 21.90 5.07
CA ASP A 958 -30.92 22.36 4.96
C ASP A 958 -31.23 23.71 5.63
N LYS A 959 -30.31 24.27 6.44
CA LYS A 959 -30.39 25.66 6.90
C LYS A 959 -29.93 26.60 5.78
N GLU A 960 -30.68 27.68 5.57
CA GLU A 960 -30.61 28.61 4.41
C GLU A 960 -29.25 29.32 4.15
N ILE A 961 -28.17 28.97 4.84
CA ILE A 961 -26.88 29.69 4.84
C ILE A 961 -25.73 29.00 4.09
N TYR A 962 -25.80 27.70 3.77
CA TYR A 962 -24.65 26.97 3.20
C TYR A 962 -24.78 26.54 1.73
N HIS A 963 -25.82 27.01 1.01
CA HIS A 963 -26.11 26.53 -0.35
C HIS A 963 -26.00 27.56 -1.46
N TYR A 964 -26.06 28.86 -1.16
CA TYR A 964 -26.22 29.92 -2.16
C TYR A 964 -24.87 30.41 -2.69
N ALA A 965 -24.62 30.25 -3.98
CA ALA A 965 -23.41 30.78 -4.62
C ALA A 965 -23.56 32.24 -5.09
N ASN A 966 -24.79 32.72 -5.29
CA ASN A 966 -25.07 34.12 -5.62
C ASN A 966 -26.50 34.55 -5.25
N TYR A 967 -26.74 35.86 -5.32
CA TYR A 967 -28.06 36.48 -5.25
C TYR A 967 -28.27 37.34 -6.50
N GLY A 968 -29.45 37.23 -7.11
CA GLY A 968 -29.87 38.02 -8.26
C GLY A 968 -30.70 39.24 -7.87
N CYS A 969 -30.87 40.16 -8.83
CA CYS A 969 -31.69 41.36 -8.70
C CYS A 969 -32.65 41.45 -9.90
N SER A 970 -33.95 41.47 -9.64
CA SER A 970 -35.00 41.65 -10.65
C SER A 970 -36.11 42.54 -10.11
N ASP A 971 -36.58 43.49 -10.91
CA ASP A 971 -37.66 44.45 -10.55
C ASP A 971 -37.49 45.12 -9.17
N GLY A 972 -36.25 45.38 -8.77
CA GLY A 972 -35.91 46.00 -7.48
C GLY A 972 -35.98 45.09 -6.26
N LEU A 973 -36.19 43.78 -6.46
CA LEU A 973 -36.14 42.76 -5.42
C LEU A 973 -34.90 41.89 -5.58
N LEU A 974 -34.30 41.53 -4.44
CA LEU A 974 -33.27 40.51 -4.36
C LEU A 974 -33.94 39.13 -4.33
N TYR A 975 -33.36 38.17 -5.03
CA TYR A 975 -33.77 36.76 -4.98
C TYR A 975 -32.53 35.88 -4.86
N SER A 976 -32.66 34.76 -4.14
CA SER A 976 -31.60 33.75 -4.07
C SER A 976 -31.35 33.18 -5.47
N GLY A 977 -30.11 33.23 -5.94
CA GLY A 977 -29.74 32.70 -7.25
C GLY A 977 -29.34 31.22 -7.17
N ASP A 978 -28.17 30.88 -7.68
CA ASP A 978 -27.73 29.48 -7.82
C ASP A 978 -27.59 28.79 -6.45
N LYS A 979 -28.29 27.66 -6.29
CA LYS A 979 -28.28 26.80 -5.10
C LYS A 979 -27.59 25.47 -5.44
N TYR A 980 -26.58 25.09 -4.66
CA TYR A 980 -25.86 23.82 -4.80
C TYR A 980 -26.06 22.93 -3.58
N GLU A 981 -26.61 21.73 -3.77
CA GLU A 981 -26.82 20.73 -2.70
C GLU A 981 -25.72 19.67 -2.65
N ILE A 982 -24.55 19.97 -3.22
CA ILE A 982 -23.45 19.02 -3.42
C ILE A 982 -22.09 19.61 -3.03
N LEU A 983 -21.23 18.75 -2.48
CA LEU A 983 -19.87 19.09 -2.05
C LEU A 983 -18.85 18.22 -2.81
N HIS A 984 -17.75 18.84 -3.22
CA HIS A 984 -16.69 18.18 -3.99
C HIS A 984 -15.85 17.23 -3.14
N CYS A 985 -15.61 16.05 -3.68
CA CYS A 985 -14.48 15.18 -3.33
C CYS A 985 -13.27 15.54 -4.20
N ARG A 986 -12.05 15.33 -3.72
CA ARG A 986 -10.82 15.45 -4.54
C ARG A 986 -10.69 14.32 -5.58
N THR A 987 -11.18 13.13 -5.25
CA THR A 987 -11.01 11.90 -6.03
C THR A 987 -11.88 11.87 -7.29
N SER A 988 -11.25 11.60 -8.44
CA SER A 988 -11.94 11.29 -9.70
C SER A 988 -12.38 9.83 -9.73
N PHE A 989 -13.04 9.40 -10.81
CA PHE A 989 -13.19 7.98 -11.11
C PHE A 989 -12.24 7.60 -12.26
N SER A 990 -11.66 6.40 -12.19
CA SER A 990 -10.71 5.89 -13.18
C SER A 990 -11.29 5.81 -14.61
N SER A 991 -12.57 5.45 -14.76
CA SER A 991 -13.26 5.52 -16.05
C SER A 991 -13.98 6.86 -16.28
N THR A 992 -13.42 7.68 -17.17
CA THR A 992 -14.06 8.91 -17.67
C THR A 992 -15.32 8.65 -18.52
N LYS A 993 -15.54 7.41 -18.98
CA LYS A 993 -16.78 7.00 -19.65
C LYS A 993 -17.92 6.73 -18.66
N TRP A 994 -17.60 6.44 -17.40
CA TRP A 994 -18.60 6.21 -16.36
C TRP A 994 -19.20 7.55 -15.94
N THR A 995 -18.40 8.40 -15.28
CA THR A 995 -18.75 9.78 -14.91
C THR A 995 -17.73 10.78 -15.42
N GLN A 996 -18.20 12.00 -15.69
CA GLN A 996 -17.39 13.18 -15.98
C GLN A 996 -17.08 14.03 -14.74
N TYR A 997 -17.78 13.83 -13.62
CA TYR A 997 -17.65 14.69 -12.42
C TYR A 997 -16.96 13.99 -11.23
N GLY A 998 -16.74 12.68 -11.31
CA GLY A 998 -16.21 11.88 -10.21
C GLY A 998 -17.16 11.80 -9.02
N PHE A 999 -16.61 11.54 -7.84
CA PHE A 999 -17.35 11.48 -6.58
C PHE A 999 -17.75 12.87 -6.09
N MET A 1000 -18.96 12.99 -5.55
CA MET A 1000 -19.45 14.15 -4.79
C MET A 1000 -20.28 13.67 -3.60
N TYR A 1001 -20.36 14.48 -2.56
CA TYR A 1001 -21.27 14.24 -1.44
C TYR A 1001 -22.60 14.95 -1.69
N ASN A 1002 -23.69 14.18 -1.74
CA ASN A 1002 -25.05 14.70 -1.82
C ASN A 1002 -25.53 15.05 -0.42
N THR A 1003 -25.66 16.35 -0.13
CA THR A 1003 -25.95 16.85 1.21
C THR A 1003 -27.38 16.56 1.67
N LYS A 1004 -28.32 16.46 0.72
CA LYS A 1004 -29.73 16.15 0.96
C LYS A 1004 -29.98 14.66 1.14
N GLY A 1005 -29.30 13.84 0.35
CA GLY A 1005 -29.31 12.37 0.47
C GLY A 1005 -28.37 11.84 1.55
N LYS A 1006 -27.52 12.70 2.14
CA LYS A 1006 -26.52 12.40 3.17
C LYS A 1006 -25.55 11.27 2.84
N GLN A 1007 -25.20 11.14 1.56
CA GLN A 1007 -24.44 10.01 1.03
C GLN A 1007 -23.48 10.42 -0.09
N MET A 1008 -22.44 9.61 -0.27
CA MET A 1008 -21.52 9.73 -1.41
C MET A 1008 -22.19 9.21 -2.68
N GLN A 1009 -22.06 9.94 -3.79
CA GLN A 1009 -22.69 9.62 -5.06
C GLN A 1009 -21.80 10.02 -6.23
N MET A 1010 -21.99 9.35 -7.37
CA MET A 1010 -21.49 9.78 -8.66
C MET A 1010 -22.63 10.51 -9.39
N LEU A 1011 -22.43 11.80 -9.70
CA LEU A 1011 -23.46 12.64 -10.33
C LEU A 1011 -23.14 12.89 -11.82
N TRP A 1012 -24.16 13.33 -12.55
CA TRP A 1012 -24.19 13.34 -14.02
C TRP A 1012 -24.70 14.68 -14.56
N THR A 1013 -24.55 14.91 -15.88
CA THR A 1013 -25.18 16.02 -16.58
C THR A 1013 -26.70 16.03 -16.37
N THR A 1014 -27.27 17.22 -16.31
CA THR A 1014 -28.72 17.46 -16.18
C THR A 1014 -29.57 16.89 -17.32
N ASP A 1015 -28.95 16.53 -18.45
CA ASP A 1015 -29.62 16.22 -19.71
C ASP A 1015 -30.27 14.82 -19.75
N GLN A 1016 -30.15 14.02 -18.67
CA GLN A 1016 -30.65 12.64 -18.61
C GLN A 1016 -31.59 12.35 -17.42
N GLY A 1017 -32.42 13.32 -17.04
CA GLY A 1017 -33.59 13.08 -16.19
C GLY A 1017 -33.32 12.77 -14.72
N THR A 1018 -32.10 13.03 -14.24
CA THR A 1018 -31.78 12.99 -12.80
C THR A 1018 -32.18 14.31 -12.13
N THR A 1019 -32.46 14.26 -10.82
CA THR A 1019 -32.77 15.47 -10.03
C THR A 1019 -31.61 16.46 -10.12
N ASN A 1020 -31.87 17.67 -10.61
CA ASN A 1020 -30.86 18.74 -10.64
C ASN A 1020 -30.60 19.21 -9.19
N LEU A 1021 -29.37 19.00 -8.70
CA LEU A 1021 -28.89 19.42 -7.37
C LEU A 1021 -28.11 20.76 -7.44
N GLY A 1022 -28.29 21.49 -8.54
CA GLY A 1022 -27.63 22.76 -8.86
C GLY A 1022 -26.50 22.63 -9.89
N GLN A 1023 -25.95 21.42 -10.08
CA GLN A 1023 -24.61 21.20 -10.64
C GLN A 1023 -24.38 21.66 -12.09
N GLY A 1024 -25.44 21.89 -12.86
CA GLY A 1024 -25.38 22.32 -14.26
C GLY A 1024 -24.65 21.33 -15.17
N THR A 1025 -24.00 21.84 -16.22
CA THR A 1025 -23.25 21.03 -17.21
C THR A 1025 -21.76 20.88 -16.89
N THR A 1026 -21.21 21.67 -15.96
CA THR A 1026 -19.79 21.64 -15.55
C THR A 1026 -19.54 20.99 -14.19
N GLY A 1027 -20.58 20.48 -13.52
CA GLY A 1027 -20.45 19.84 -12.21
C GLY A 1027 -20.06 20.82 -11.12
N MET A 1028 -20.65 22.03 -11.12
CA MET A 1028 -20.38 23.04 -10.10
C MET A 1028 -20.85 22.56 -8.72
N GLY A 1029 -19.98 22.66 -7.71
CA GLY A 1029 -20.25 22.20 -6.35
C GLY A 1029 -19.44 22.97 -5.32
N GLY A 1030 -19.87 22.91 -4.05
CA GLY A 1030 -19.21 23.58 -2.94
C GLY A 1030 -17.98 22.84 -2.42
N CYS A 1031 -17.13 23.52 -1.66
CA CYS A 1031 -15.97 22.92 -1.02
C CYS A 1031 -16.24 22.65 0.47
N LEU A 1032 -16.00 21.42 0.91
CA LEU A 1032 -15.80 21.09 2.32
C LEU A 1032 -14.32 20.74 2.51
N CYS A 1033 -13.71 21.22 3.58
CA CYS A 1033 -12.26 21.19 3.71
C CYS A 1033 -11.80 20.25 4.84
N VAL A 1034 -10.66 19.61 4.62
CA VAL A 1034 -9.92 18.85 5.64
C VAL A 1034 -8.45 19.27 5.62
N ARG A 1035 -7.69 18.93 6.66
CA ARG A 1035 -6.23 19.01 6.67
C ARG A 1035 -5.63 17.92 7.54
N ASP A 1036 -4.45 17.44 7.20
CA ASP A 1036 -3.75 16.41 7.97
C ASP A 1036 -3.26 16.99 9.31
N VAL A 1037 -3.15 16.15 10.35
CA VAL A 1037 -2.74 16.55 11.71
C VAL A 1037 -1.66 15.60 12.19
N GLN A 1038 -0.50 16.16 12.55
CA GLN A 1038 0.68 15.43 13.02
C GLN A 1038 0.44 14.68 14.34
#